data_AF-A0A0M9EMU6-F1
#
_entry.id   AF-A0A0M9EMU6-F1
#
_cell.length_a   1.000
_cell.length_b   1.000
_cell.length_c   1.000
_cell.angle_alpha   90.00
_cell.angle_beta   90.00
_cell.angle_gamma   90.00
#
_symmetry.space_group_name_H-M   'P 1'
#
loop_
_entity.id
_entity.type
_entity.pdbx_description
1 polymer ?
#
loop_
_entity_poly.entity_id
_entity_poly.type
_entity_poly.pdbx_seq_one_letter_code
_entity_poly.pdbx_strand_id
1 'polypeptide(L)'
;MIKSVKRLTSLSDGHNLSSLVLSGELDTGLQMRIRQVLRDGYYRGSRPPLTALRIHESSIVSEVKSTGVRIFNPLHLEVVRVFDSGTLHQLSDILQGYPAEFAENNKTAFIHSGIYSPCLPPQLQHVRDICFSYQIGGEYLATHRLDALRSIIRRLLRSATHTSSFGDTLAHAQAISLAQIIRLLVCKDTFEDQVERDNEDMWALTHQLWQHAPIQLPSTLSPWQAWLFSESVRRTIMSRTKKQRLRLIKMGTSEPVTSKVADLVYPVGKILTFNASIHTTSSCQQKTIQVKINRQQLSYTCSSGSVVEEVSDFLDKPEGNNQFLKMFDRRAAEDLRDEWGAPPWSENIEKEYVNGVQSGKVPALLEELERNTLDYVDENGSGWDEAEDEAFMEDMQRRLYEAEVATYDRLKEYQGKCIPQLLATVKLDTSPPNVALSAQQRELHRQKGIILEYLHGFTLRDMIEKAPESAWQDIVDQCLKVVDIFGDHDILNKDVRLDNFMIVPRRDKYQVFMIDFGQCRFRREGESDADWGRLKYSYDEEGFVRLMMNSHARRVDAAHDRECKNTCPFMSGNWVLIHLKFTINSHSLTCGDGFSGSHRLRDVLARFINRNFNPHKAVTKNQLIVTSGVGQAIELSGFSLCDKGDGVLLGRPHYGNFPIDFGYRAEAKIVGVSFGDIDPFSLEAVVLYEKALIDAQEHGIRVKVLLLCNPHNPLGRCYTSKVLQAYMKLCQKHSLHLLSDEIYALSVWKNENAPDAPEFTSVLSINTNELINANLLHVMWGMSKDFGANGIRIGCLITRNEAFMRACVANSEFSGPSSLSDLAAMSILSDDKFLETFIKTNRLRLAENYKIVTEFLASHNIPYKEGSNSGLFVWADLFAPNRTLIDNSALKQEDAGAALRTVEAKMTEALLKEKIFVASGGDFGTDVSGWYRIVFAHEKTYLLEGLERMVSAVEKFGRDLGIN
;
A
#
# COMPACT_ATOMS: atom_id res chain seq x y z
N MET A 1 20.10 -22.11 46.80
CA MET A 1 20.13 -22.83 45.51
C MET A 1 21.04 -24.06 45.55
N ILE A 2 22.38 -23.93 45.69
CA ILE A 2 23.31 -25.09 45.73
C ILE A 2 23.03 -26.07 46.89
N LYS A 3 22.62 -25.56 48.07
CA LYS A 3 22.22 -26.40 49.22
C LYS A 3 20.93 -27.22 48.98
N SER A 4 20.03 -26.75 48.12
CA SER A 4 18.77 -27.43 47.79
C SER A 4 19.01 -28.57 46.80
N VAL A 5 19.93 -28.37 45.85
CA VAL A 5 20.33 -29.38 44.86
C VAL A 5 21.10 -30.54 45.52
N LYS A 6 22.01 -30.26 46.47
CA LYS A 6 22.72 -31.31 47.24
C LYS A 6 21.80 -32.19 48.08
N ARG A 7 20.67 -31.65 48.56
CA ARG A 7 19.69 -32.37 49.38
C ARG A 7 18.83 -33.33 48.54
N LEU A 8 18.61 -33.03 47.25
CA LEU A 8 17.86 -33.88 46.32
C LEU A 8 18.72 -35.04 45.78
N THR A 9 20.02 -34.81 45.52
CA THR A 9 20.94 -35.86 45.07
C THR A 9 21.32 -36.88 46.16
N SER A 10 21.15 -36.55 47.44
CA SER A 10 21.40 -37.50 48.55
C SER A 10 20.19 -38.36 48.90
N LEU A 11 19.01 -38.10 48.31
CA LEU A 11 17.76 -38.81 48.57
C LEU A 11 17.40 -39.82 47.47
N SER A 12 18.03 -39.74 46.30
CA SER A 12 17.86 -40.71 45.22
C SER A 12 18.94 -41.78 45.36
N ASP A 13 18.65 -42.88 46.05
CA ASP A 13 19.48 -44.10 46.10
C ASP A 13 19.67 -44.70 44.69
N GLY A 14 20.49 -44.06 43.86
CA GLY A 14 20.91 -44.54 42.54
C GLY A 14 20.01 -44.22 41.33
N HIS A 15 18.94 -43.43 41.44
CA HIS A 15 18.09 -43.08 40.30
C HIS A 15 18.44 -41.74 39.62
N ASN A 16 18.39 -41.70 38.28
CA ASN A 16 18.60 -40.51 37.44
C ASN A 16 17.41 -39.54 37.60
N LEU A 17 17.67 -38.26 37.91
CA LEU A 17 16.66 -37.20 38.07
C LEU A 17 15.67 -37.08 36.90
N SER A 18 16.09 -37.42 35.69
CA SER A 18 15.26 -37.41 34.48
C SER A 18 14.19 -38.51 34.49
N SER A 19 14.50 -39.68 35.06
CA SER A 19 13.52 -40.78 35.15
C SER A 19 12.51 -40.54 36.27
N LEU A 20 12.89 -39.85 37.35
CA LEU A 20 11.96 -39.45 38.42
C LEU A 20 10.95 -38.37 37.99
N VAL A 21 11.32 -37.52 37.03
CA VAL A 21 10.39 -36.53 36.44
C VAL A 21 9.41 -37.18 35.45
N LEU A 22 9.80 -38.29 34.82
CA LEU A 22 8.97 -39.03 33.87
C LEU A 22 8.08 -40.09 34.54
N SER A 23 8.44 -40.58 35.73
CA SER A 23 7.62 -41.54 36.47
C SER A 23 6.36 -40.94 37.09
N GLY A 24 6.24 -39.61 37.14
CA GLY A 24 5.06 -38.92 37.67
C GLY A 24 4.94 -38.94 39.20
N GLU A 25 5.90 -39.51 39.93
CA GLU A 25 5.85 -39.68 41.38
C GLU A 25 6.23 -38.41 42.19
N LEU A 26 6.69 -37.36 41.52
CA LEU A 26 7.03 -36.06 42.15
C LEU A 26 5.97 -35.00 41.85
N ASP A 27 5.69 -34.14 42.83
CA ASP A 27 4.84 -32.94 42.67
C ASP A 27 5.26 -32.08 41.47
N THR A 28 4.26 -31.57 40.73
CA THR A 28 4.39 -30.84 39.47
C THR A 28 5.23 -29.58 39.61
N GLY A 29 5.17 -28.90 40.77
CA GLY A 29 6.01 -27.74 41.07
C GLY A 29 7.49 -28.09 41.23
N LEU A 30 7.80 -29.24 41.86
CA LEU A 30 9.16 -29.75 41.97
C LEU A 30 9.68 -30.30 40.63
N GLN A 31 8.81 -30.92 39.82
CA GLN A 31 9.15 -31.34 38.46
C GLN A 31 9.46 -30.14 37.57
N MET A 32 8.69 -29.05 37.65
CA MET A 32 8.97 -27.82 36.90
C MET A 32 10.24 -27.13 37.39
N ARG A 33 10.53 -27.10 38.70
CA ARG A 33 11.82 -26.60 39.21
C ARG A 33 12.99 -27.47 38.80
N ILE A 34 12.84 -28.79 38.74
CA ILE A 34 13.89 -29.68 38.20
C ILE A 34 14.03 -29.48 36.69
N ARG A 35 12.94 -29.33 35.94
CA ARG A 35 12.96 -28.99 34.49
C ARG A 35 13.56 -27.61 34.23
N GLN A 36 13.35 -26.62 35.11
CA GLN A 36 13.93 -25.28 35.00
C GLN A 36 15.38 -25.24 35.46
N VAL A 37 15.77 -25.99 36.48
CA VAL A 37 17.19 -26.22 36.83
C VAL A 37 17.89 -27.04 35.74
N LEU A 38 17.20 -27.92 35.02
CA LEU A 38 17.69 -28.53 33.80
C LEU A 38 17.73 -27.48 32.67
N ARG A 39 16.74 -26.60 32.47
CA ARG A 39 16.74 -25.50 31.48
C ARG A 39 17.92 -24.54 31.70
N ASP A 40 18.16 -24.12 32.94
CA ASP A 40 19.23 -23.22 33.35
C ASP A 40 20.58 -23.92 33.51
N GLY A 41 20.57 -25.22 33.82
CA GLY A 41 21.75 -26.09 33.91
C GLY A 41 22.22 -26.64 32.55
N TYR A 42 21.32 -26.80 31.58
CA TYR A 42 21.62 -27.18 30.20
C TYR A 42 22.40 -26.08 29.46
N TYR A 43 22.36 -24.84 29.96
CA TYR A 43 23.28 -23.77 29.55
C TYR A 43 24.75 -23.99 29.96
N ARG A 44 25.07 -25.05 30.72
CA ARG A 44 26.45 -25.47 31.01
C ARG A 44 26.83 -26.81 30.37
N GLY A 45 26.03 -27.34 29.45
CA GLY A 45 26.28 -28.60 28.75
C GLY A 45 26.26 -28.46 27.23
N SER A 46 27.29 -27.83 26.67
CA SER A 46 27.65 -27.86 25.22
C SER A 46 26.69 -27.20 24.20
N ARG A 47 26.21 -25.97 24.46
CA ARG A 47 26.08 -24.89 23.46
C ARG A 47 25.59 -23.56 24.10
N PRO A 48 26.12 -22.38 23.73
CA PRO A 48 25.48 -21.11 24.09
C PRO A 48 24.20 -20.89 23.26
N PRO A 49 23.20 -20.15 23.79
CA PRO A 49 21.99 -19.79 23.05
C PRO A 49 22.33 -18.86 21.89
N LEU A 50 21.58 -18.96 20.78
CA LEU A 50 21.68 -18.06 19.61
C LEU A 50 21.44 -16.58 19.96
N THR A 51 20.94 -16.28 21.16
CA THR A 51 20.75 -14.93 21.71
C THR A 51 22.06 -14.16 21.95
N ALA A 52 23.24 -14.78 21.77
CA ALA A 52 24.57 -14.15 21.95
C ALA A 52 25.37 -13.92 20.66
N LEU A 53 24.74 -13.94 19.49
CA LEU A 53 25.36 -13.65 18.20
C LEU A 53 25.83 -12.18 18.11
N ARG A 54 27.14 -11.92 18.24
CA ARG A 54 27.76 -10.62 17.93
C ARG A 54 28.23 -10.63 16.48
N ILE A 55 27.61 -9.81 15.63
CA ILE A 55 28.18 -9.49 14.32
C ILE A 55 29.46 -8.69 14.58
N HIS A 56 30.61 -9.20 14.13
CA HIS A 56 31.86 -8.45 14.26
C HIS A 56 31.78 -7.19 13.39
N GLU A 57 31.79 -6.01 14.01
CA GLU A 57 32.03 -4.72 13.37
C GLU A 57 33.48 -4.65 12.86
N SER A 58 33.82 -5.41 11.82
CA SER A 58 35.14 -5.32 11.20
C SER A 58 35.11 -4.31 10.05
N SER A 59 35.69 -3.15 10.33
CA SER A 59 36.37 -2.24 9.38
C SER A 59 35.57 -1.76 8.17
N ILE A 60 34.83 -0.65 8.33
CA ILE A 60 34.87 0.61 7.56
C ILE A 60 34.03 1.60 8.37
N VAL A 61 34.63 2.19 9.41
CA VAL A 61 34.12 3.42 10.04
C VAL A 61 35.23 4.44 9.94
N SER A 62 35.30 5.11 8.78
CA SER A 62 35.96 6.40 8.67
C SER A 62 34.88 7.46 8.92
N GLU A 63 35.05 8.24 9.98
CA GLU A 63 34.36 9.49 10.35
C GLU A 63 33.03 9.81 9.65
N VAL A 64 31.96 9.77 10.45
CA VAL A 64 30.64 10.30 10.08
C VAL A 64 30.73 11.82 9.97
N LYS A 65 30.88 12.34 8.75
CA LYS A 65 30.49 13.71 8.42
C LYS A 65 28.99 13.73 8.14
N SER A 66 28.29 14.62 8.84
CA SER A 66 26.86 14.89 8.77
C SER A 66 26.31 14.90 7.32
N THR A 67 25.57 13.86 6.95
CA THR A 67 24.64 13.90 5.82
C THR A 67 23.29 13.35 6.27
N GLY A 68 22.27 14.20 6.17
CA GLY A 68 20.92 13.97 6.69
C GLY A 68 20.10 12.98 5.88
N VAL A 69 20.41 11.69 6.01
CA VAL A 69 19.55 10.60 5.51
C VAL A 69 18.76 10.03 6.69
N ARG A 70 17.46 10.37 6.77
CA ARG A 70 16.52 9.65 7.65
C ARG A 70 16.21 8.29 7.01
N ILE A 71 16.61 7.21 7.68
CA ILE A 71 16.21 5.84 7.35
C ILE A 71 14.72 5.71 7.69
N PHE A 72 13.90 5.32 6.70
CA PHE A 72 12.46 5.07 6.87
C PHE A 72 12.22 3.87 7.80
N ASN A 73 11.12 3.92 8.56
CA ASN A 73 10.68 2.95 9.56
C ASN A 73 10.98 1.47 9.22
N PRO A 74 11.38 0.64 10.21
CA PRO A 74 11.58 -0.79 10.01
C PRO A 74 10.28 -1.47 9.51
N LEU A 75 10.44 -2.47 8.63
CA LEU A 75 9.37 -3.28 8.05
C LEU A 75 8.47 -3.87 9.15
N HIS A 76 7.27 -3.34 9.37
CA HIS A 76 6.31 -3.97 10.28
C HIS A 76 5.82 -5.30 9.68
N LEU A 77 6.13 -6.41 10.34
CA LEU A 77 5.66 -7.74 9.99
C LEU A 77 5.03 -8.38 11.22
N GLU A 78 3.71 -8.27 11.33
CA GLU A 78 2.90 -9.36 11.87
C GLU A 78 1.55 -9.39 11.16
N VAL A 79 1.36 -10.42 10.34
CA VAL A 79 0.08 -10.75 9.73
C VAL A 79 -0.29 -12.11 10.30
N VAL A 80 -0.94 -12.11 11.47
CA VAL A 80 -1.66 -13.27 11.95
C VAL A 80 -3.01 -13.26 11.24
N ARG A 81 -3.16 -14.04 10.19
CA ARG A 81 -4.48 -14.32 9.56
C ARG A 81 -5.05 -15.63 10.10
N VAL A 82 -6.28 -15.98 9.86
CA VAL A 82 -6.70 -17.39 9.87
C VAL A 82 -6.91 -17.77 8.41
N PHE A 83 -6.32 -18.86 7.93
CA PHE A 83 -6.51 -19.32 6.55
C PHE A 83 -7.52 -20.46 6.59
N ASP A 84 -8.55 -20.40 5.76
CA ASP A 84 -9.52 -21.50 5.61
C ASP A 84 -8.83 -22.76 5.05
N SER A 85 -9.46 -23.93 5.20
CA SER A 85 -8.88 -25.21 4.76
C SER A 85 -8.53 -25.20 3.26
N GLY A 86 -9.29 -24.51 2.40
CA GLY A 86 -9.00 -24.39 0.98
C GLY A 86 -7.72 -23.57 0.72
N THR A 87 -7.56 -22.45 1.40
CA THR A 87 -6.33 -21.64 1.35
C THR A 87 -5.13 -22.39 1.95
N LEU A 88 -5.36 -23.20 2.97
CA LEU A 88 -4.35 -24.06 3.61
C LEU A 88 -3.88 -25.18 2.67
N HIS A 89 -4.78 -25.84 1.93
CA HIS A 89 -4.42 -26.80 0.88
C HIS A 89 -3.63 -26.14 -0.26
N GLN A 90 -4.05 -24.96 -0.70
CA GLN A 90 -3.32 -24.18 -1.72
C GLN A 90 -1.91 -23.78 -1.25
N LEU A 91 -1.74 -23.43 0.03
CA LEU A 91 -0.43 -23.15 0.60
C LEU A 91 0.44 -24.40 0.68
N SER A 92 -0.14 -25.57 0.97
CA SER A 92 0.55 -26.86 0.90
C SER A 92 1.08 -27.15 -0.50
N ASP A 93 0.24 -26.98 -1.53
CA ASP A 93 0.63 -27.21 -2.93
C ASP A 93 1.77 -26.29 -3.39
N ILE A 94 1.74 -25.01 -2.98
CA ILE A 94 2.82 -24.06 -3.27
C ILE A 94 4.12 -24.48 -2.58
N LEU A 95 4.06 -24.89 -1.31
CA LEU A 95 5.25 -25.28 -0.54
C LEU A 95 5.86 -26.59 -1.04
N GLN A 96 5.05 -27.51 -1.58
CA GLN A 96 5.51 -28.74 -2.22
C GLN A 96 6.39 -28.47 -3.46
N GLY A 97 6.15 -27.37 -4.17
CA GLY A 97 6.94 -26.99 -5.35
C GLY A 97 8.33 -26.40 -5.07
N TYR A 98 8.57 -25.88 -3.86
CA TYR A 98 9.79 -25.12 -3.56
C TYR A 98 11.11 -25.93 -3.63
N PRO A 99 11.17 -27.20 -3.18
CA PRO A 99 12.38 -28.00 -3.37
C PRO A 99 12.76 -28.17 -4.85
N ALA A 100 11.80 -28.50 -5.71
CA ALA A 100 12.04 -28.67 -7.14
C ALA A 100 12.48 -27.34 -7.80
N GLU A 101 11.78 -26.25 -7.49
CA GLU A 101 12.12 -24.92 -8.00
C GLU A 101 13.55 -24.51 -7.63
N PHE A 102 13.95 -24.76 -6.38
CA PHE A 102 15.29 -24.43 -5.91
C PHE A 102 16.39 -25.30 -6.50
N ALA A 103 16.15 -26.61 -6.64
CA ALA A 103 17.11 -27.56 -7.20
C ALA A 103 17.48 -27.19 -8.65
N GLU A 104 16.47 -26.87 -9.45
CA GLU A 104 16.62 -26.53 -10.87
C GLU A 104 17.19 -25.13 -11.08
N ASN A 105 16.66 -24.14 -10.34
CA ASN A 105 16.80 -22.74 -10.72
C ASN A 105 17.54 -21.86 -9.69
N ASN A 106 18.02 -22.43 -8.58
CA ASN A 106 18.65 -21.68 -7.47
C ASN A 106 17.76 -20.55 -6.91
N LYS A 107 16.44 -20.68 -7.05
CA LYS A 107 15.47 -19.68 -6.61
C LYS A 107 14.23 -20.33 -6.01
N THR A 108 13.56 -19.59 -5.15
CA THR A 108 12.19 -19.85 -4.68
C THR A 108 11.47 -18.53 -4.50
N ALA A 109 10.21 -18.55 -4.10
CA ALA A 109 9.47 -17.36 -3.73
C ALA A 109 10.12 -16.51 -2.60
N PHE A 110 11.11 -17.03 -1.85
CA PHE A 110 11.85 -16.29 -0.82
C PHE A 110 13.38 -16.32 -1.00
N ILE A 111 13.89 -16.91 -2.08
CA ILE A 111 15.32 -16.93 -2.45
C ILE A 111 15.44 -16.39 -3.87
N HIS A 112 15.97 -15.18 -4.03
CA HIS A 112 16.14 -14.54 -5.34
C HIS A 112 17.51 -14.87 -5.96
N SER A 113 17.54 -15.34 -7.21
CA SER A 113 18.77 -15.76 -7.90
C SER A 113 19.81 -14.65 -8.06
N GLY A 114 19.35 -13.39 -8.15
CA GLY A 114 20.20 -12.21 -8.25
C GLY A 114 20.96 -11.82 -6.97
N ILE A 115 20.66 -12.39 -5.81
CA ILE A 115 21.38 -12.08 -4.55
C ILE A 115 22.72 -12.81 -4.49
N TYR A 116 22.76 -14.03 -5.01
CA TYR A 116 23.89 -14.94 -4.87
C TYR A 116 24.54 -15.27 -6.23
N SER A 117 24.38 -14.40 -7.22
CA SER A 117 25.02 -14.56 -8.53
C SER A 117 26.50 -14.13 -8.44
N PRO A 118 27.47 -14.89 -9.00
CA PRO A 118 27.30 -16.09 -9.85
C PRO A 118 27.27 -17.43 -9.07
N CYS A 119 27.60 -17.44 -7.77
CA CYS A 119 27.76 -18.67 -6.99
C CYS A 119 26.93 -18.65 -5.70
N LEU A 120 26.16 -19.71 -5.46
CA LEU A 120 25.42 -19.87 -4.20
C LEU A 120 26.37 -19.94 -2.99
N PRO A 121 26.01 -19.36 -1.84
CA PRO A 121 26.70 -19.59 -0.57
C PRO A 121 26.76 -21.09 -0.23
N PRO A 122 27.84 -21.56 0.45
CA PRO A 122 28.01 -22.98 0.79
C PRO A 122 26.81 -23.60 1.53
N GLN A 123 26.11 -22.81 2.34
CA GLN A 123 24.92 -23.24 3.09
C GLN A 123 23.76 -23.59 2.17
N LEU A 124 23.55 -22.78 1.13
CA LEU A 124 22.50 -22.97 0.13
C LEU A 124 22.87 -24.08 -0.87
N GLN A 125 24.16 -24.23 -1.19
CA GLN A 125 24.64 -25.37 -1.99
C GLN A 125 24.32 -26.71 -1.32
N HIS A 126 24.62 -26.84 -0.01
CA HIS A 126 24.32 -28.08 0.73
C HIS A 126 22.83 -28.43 0.78
N VAL A 127 21.94 -27.43 0.81
CA VAL A 127 20.48 -27.67 0.81
C VAL A 127 19.96 -27.94 -0.60
N ARG A 128 20.60 -27.39 -1.65
CA ARG A 128 20.26 -27.68 -3.05
C ARG A 128 20.42 -29.17 -3.38
N ASP A 129 21.46 -29.82 -2.88
CA ASP A 129 21.68 -31.26 -3.09
C ASP A 129 20.57 -32.12 -2.47
N ILE A 130 20.02 -31.68 -1.33
CA ILE A 130 18.87 -32.31 -0.66
C ILE A 130 17.61 -32.09 -1.48
N CYS A 131 17.40 -30.87 -1.99
CA CYS A 131 16.26 -30.55 -2.85
C CYS A 131 16.26 -31.41 -4.11
N PHE A 132 17.42 -31.60 -4.75
CA PHE A 132 17.60 -32.49 -5.90
C PHE A 132 17.34 -33.95 -5.55
N SER A 133 17.82 -34.40 -4.38
CA SER A 133 17.55 -35.76 -3.88
C SER A 133 16.05 -35.99 -3.58
N TYR A 134 15.35 -34.99 -3.05
CA TYR A 134 13.91 -35.03 -2.82
C TYR A 134 13.13 -35.08 -4.14
N GLN A 135 13.56 -34.30 -5.14
CA GLN A 135 12.95 -34.28 -6.47
C GLN A 135 13.06 -35.62 -7.21
N ILE A 136 14.25 -36.25 -7.21
CA ILE A 136 14.48 -37.53 -7.90
C ILE A 136 13.82 -38.70 -7.17
N GLY A 137 13.81 -38.66 -5.84
CA GLY A 137 13.50 -39.81 -5.02
C GLY A 137 12.13 -39.80 -4.33
N GLY A 138 11.40 -38.69 -4.45
CA GLY A 138 10.11 -38.47 -3.81
C GLY A 138 10.14 -38.61 -2.29
N GLU A 139 8.97 -38.89 -1.71
CA GLU A 139 8.78 -39.06 -0.26
C GLU A 139 9.59 -40.25 0.29
N TYR A 140 9.80 -41.30 -0.52
CA TYR A 140 10.49 -42.54 -0.13
C TYR A 140 11.97 -42.31 0.23
N LEU A 141 12.76 -41.73 -0.68
CA LEU A 141 14.19 -41.47 -0.46
C LEU A 141 14.43 -40.38 0.58
N ALA A 142 13.51 -39.43 0.70
CA ALA A 142 13.57 -38.38 1.71
C ALA A 142 13.31 -38.92 3.12
N THR A 143 12.38 -39.87 3.27
CA THR A 143 12.09 -40.55 4.55
C THR A 143 13.30 -41.30 5.06
N HIS A 144 14.00 -42.03 4.20
CA HIS A 144 15.22 -42.79 4.54
C HIS A 144 16.46 -41.91 4.79
N ARG A 145 16.37 -40.61 4.49
CA ARG A 145 17.42 -39.60 4.77
C ARG A 145 17.00 -38.57 5.82
N LEU A 146 15.90 -38.79 6.54
CA LEU A 146 15.43 -37.90 7.61
C LEU A 146 16.52 -37.62 8.66
N ASP A 147 17.32 -38.61 9.03
CA ASP A 147 18.41 -38.41 9.99
C ASP A 147 19.57 -37.58 9.43
N ALA A 148 19.84 -37.71 8.13
CA ALA A 148 20.79 -36.83 7.43
C ALA A 148 20.24 -35.40 7.34
N LEU A 149 18.95 -35.23 7.05
CA LEU A 149 18.27 -33.93 7.03
C LEU A 149 18.30 -33.25 8.41
N ARG A 150 17.98 -33.99 9.48
CA ARG A 150 18.10 -33.54 10.87
C ARG A 150 19.53 -33.16 11.23
N SER A 151 20.52 -33.90 10.76
CA SER A 151 21.95 -33.59 10.98
C SER A 151 22.35 -32.30 10.28
N ILE A 152 21.87 -32.08 9.04
CA ILE A 152 22.16 -30.88 8.25
C ILE A 152 21.49 -29.65 8.86
N ILE A 153 20.21 -29.72 9.24
CA ILE A 153 19.50 -28.65 9.94
C ILE A 153 20.27 -28.26 11.20
N ARG A 154 20.65 -29.24 12.03
CA ARG A 154 21.45 -29.00 13.23
C ARG A 154 22.76 -28.30 12.87
N ARG A 155 23.51 -28.79 11.88
CA ARG A 155 24.78 -28.19 11.40
C ARG A 155 24.60 -26.74 10.93
N LEU A 156 23.54 -26.44 10.19
CA LEU A 156 23.23 -25.08 9.74
C LEU A 156 22.89 -24.16 10.91
N LEU A 157 22.10 -24.62 11.88
CA LEU A 157 21.83 -23.87 13.12
C LEU A 157 23.10 -23.63 13.94
N ARG A 158 24.03 -24.60 13.99
CA ARG A 158 25.38 -24.43 14.60
C ARG A 158 26.13 -23.29 13.92
N SER A 159 26.19 -23.33 12.60
CA SER A 159 26.95 -22.38 11.78
C SER A 159 26.34 -20.98 11.81
N ALA A 160 25.01 -20.88 11.95
CA ALA A 160 24.31 -19.61 12.07
C ALA A 160 24.78 -18.78 13.28
N THR A 161 25.27 -19.41 14.36
CA THR A 161 25.84 -18.71 15.54
C THR A 161 27.20 -18.02 15.30
N HIS A 162 27.80 -18.21 14.12
CA HIS A 162 29.13 -17.69 13.79
C HIS A 162 29.14 -16.99 12.43
N THR A 163 28.03 -16.37 12.01
CA THR A 163 27.95 -15.68 10.73
C THR A 163 28.85 -14.44 10.70
N SER A 164 29.60 -14.29 9.61
CA SER A 164 30.54 -13.17 9.40
C SER A 164 29.89 -11.93 8.81
N SER A 165 28.69 -12.05 8.21
CA SER A 165 28.02 -10.94 7.54
C SER A 165 26.50 -11.05 7.56
N PHE A 166 25.82 -9.94 7.26
CA PHE A 166 24.36 -9.88 7.12
C PHE A 166 23.85 -10.79 5.97
N GLY A 167 24.60 -10.85 4.86
CA GLY A 167 24.34 -11.77 3.73
C GLY A 167 24.47 -13.25 4.12
N ASP A 168 25.49 -13.58 4.92
CA ASP A 168 25.65 -14.95 5.43
C ASP A 168 24.48 -15.34 6.36
N THR A 169 24.01 -14.40 7.18
CA THR A 169 22.88 -14.60 8.09
C THR A 169 21.59 -14.87 7.29
N LEU A 170 21.35 -14.14 6.21
CA LEU A 170 20.22 -14.37 5.30
C LEU A 170 20.31 -15.74 4.61
N ALA A 171 21.49 -16.11 4.13
CA ALA A 171 21.72 -17.40 3.47
C ALA A 171 21.47 -18.59 4.41
N HIS A 172 21.88 -18.50 5.69
CA HIS A 172 21.56 -19.52 6.69
C HIS A 172 20.06 -19.60 6.95
N ALA A 173 19.37 -18.47 7.13
CA ALA A 173 17.93 -18.45 7.36
C ALA A 173 17.13 -19.05 6.20
N GLN A 174 17.55 -18.78 4.96
CA GLN A 174 16.95 -19.34 3.76
C GLN A 174 17.22 -20.85 3.62
N ALA A 175 18.46 -21.28 3.86
CA ALA A 175 18.86 -22.69 3.82
C ALA A 175 18.10 -23.52 4.86
N ILE A 176 18.05 -23.06 6.10
CA ILE A 176 17.31 -23.74 7.18
C ILE A 176 15.80 -23.75 6.86
N SER A 177 15.25 -22.66 6.32
CA SER A 177 13.84 -22.60 5.95
C SER A 177 13.45 -23.64 4.91
N LEU A 178 14.27 -23.82 3.87
CA LEU A 178 14.01 -24.80 2.82
C LEU A 178 14.21 -26.25 3.31
N ALA A 179 15.22 -26.50 4.13
CA ALA A 179 15.43 -27.81 4.76
C ALA A 179 14.28 -28.20 5.70
N GLN A 180 13.73 -27.24 6.46
CA GLN A 180 12.56 -27.45 7.31
C GLN A 180 11.27 -27.68 6.49
N ILE A 181 11.12 -27.04 5.32
CA ILE A 181 9.98 -27.34 4.41
C ILE A 181 10.05 -28.79 3.96
N ILE A 182 11.22 -29.27 3.50
CA ILE A 182 11.39 -30.68 3.12
C ILE A 182 11.10 -31.60 4.31
N ARG A 183 11.58 -31.27 5.51
CA ARG A 183 11.29 -32.05 6.72
C ARG A 183 9.80 -32.09 7.01
N LEU A 184 9.10 -30.95 6.93
CA LEU A 184 7.66 -30.88 7.12
C LEU A 184 6.90 -31.67 6.07
N LEU A 185 7.35 -31.69 4.82
CA LEU A 185 6.70 -32.46 3.74
C LEU A 185 6.86 -33.97 3.92
N VAL A 186 7.99 -34.43 4.47
CA VAL A 186 8.37 -35.86 4.55
C VAL A 186 8.05 -36.49 5.90
N CYS A 187 8.13 -35.73 6.99
CA CYS A 187 7.88 -36.23 8.34
C CYS A 187 6.37 -36.31 8.60
N LYS A 188 5.92 -37.45 9.13
CA LYS A 188 4.52 -37.68 9.53
C LYS A 188 4.27 -37.39 11.01
N ASP A 189 5.29 -37.50 11.86
CA ASP A 189 5.20 -37.18 13.29
C ASP A 189 5.64 -35.73 13.56
N THR A 190 4.70 -34.91 14.02
CA THR A 190 4.84 -33.46 14.20
C THR A 190 5.17 -33.03 15.64
N PHE A 191 5.31 -34.00 16.56
CA PHE A 191 5.47 -33.84 18.02
C PHE A 191 6.91 -33.96 18.55
N GLU A 192 7.94 -33.95 17.70
CA GLU A 192 9.32 -33.98 18.21
C GLU A 192 9.68 -32.64 18.88
N ASP A 193 10.04 -32.64 20.18
CA ASP A 193 10.65 -31.51 20.93
C ASP A 193 11.77 -30.79 20.17
N GLN A 194 12.42 -31.50 19.24
CA GLN A 194 13.48 -30.97 18.40
C GLN A 194 12.95 -30.02 17.31
N VAL A 195 11.74 -30.23 16.78
CA VAL A 195 11.11 -29.33 15.79
C VAL A 195 10.81 -27.97 16.43
N GLU A 196 10.36 -27.97 17.68
CA GLU A 196 10.06 -26.73 18.41
C GLU A 196 11.32 -25.94 18.70
N ARG A 197 12.36 -26.62 19.21
CA ARG A 197 13.69 -26.01 19.38
C ARG A 197 14.25 -25.45 18.08
N ASP A 198 14.18 -26.20 16.99
CA ASP A 198 14.67 -25.72 15.69
C ASP A 198 13.85 -24.52 15.16
N ASN A 199 12.56 -24.42 15.51
CA ASN A 199 11.69 -23.30 15.15
C ASN A 199 11.95 -22.05 16.00
N GLU A 200 12.23 -22.20 17.29
CA GLU A 200 12.64 -21.11 18.18
C GLU A 200 14.01 -20.54 17.77
N ASP A 201 14.97 -21.39 17.41
CA ASP A 201 16.26 -20.93 16.90
C ASP A 201 16.09 -20.15 15.57
N MET A 202 15.14 -20.57 14.72
CA MET A 202 14.75 -19.84 13.52
C MET A 202 14.02 -18.52 13.81
N TRP A 203 13.25 -18.46 14.89
CA TRP A 203 12.62 -17.23 15.38
C TRP A 203 13.70 -16.20 15.71
N ALA A 204 14.70 -16.58 16.50
CA ALA A 204 15.81 -15.68 16.87
C ALA A 204 16.55 -15.16 15.62
N LEU A 205 16.84 -16.05 14.66
CA LEU A 205 17.56 -15.69 13.43
C LEU A 205 16.76 -14.74 12.52
N THR A 206 15.45 -14.97 12.37
CA THR A 206 14.57 -14.10 11.56
C THR A 206 14.31 -12.75 12.23
N HIS A 207 14.24 -12.71 13.56
CA HIS A 207 14.11 -11.47 14.33
C HIS A 207 15.38 -10.59 14.20
N GLN A 208 16.57 -11.19 14.19
CA GLN A 208 17.82 -10.45 13.93
C GLN A 208 17.87 -9.87 12.51
N LEU A 209 17.48 -10.64 11.48
CA LEU A 209 17.40 -10.13 10.11
C LEU A 209 16.47 -8.92 10.01
N TRP A 210 15.36 -8.93 10.76
CA TRP A 210 14.44 -7.80 10.84
C TRP A 210 15.06 -6.58 11.52
N GLN A 211 15.65 -6.76 12.72
CA GLN A 211 16.24 -5.64 13.48
C GLN A 211 17.41 -4.97 12.74
N HIS A 212 18.24 -5.75 12.05
CA HIS A 212 19.46 -5.24 11.43
C HIS A 212 19.31 -4.80 9.97
N ALA A 213 18.22 -5.18 9.26
CA ALA A 213 17.99 -4.80 7.87
C ALA A 213 18.05 -3.27 7.61
N PRO A 214 17.46 -2.39 8.44
CA PRO A 214 17.52 -0.95 8.22
C PRO A 214 18.93 -0.36 8.41
N ILE A 215 19.81 -1.07 9.14
CA ILE A 215 21.09 -0.55 9.64
C ILE A 215 22.25 -1.08 8.80
N GLN A 216 22.19 -2.35 8.37
CA GLN A 216 23.32 -3.07 7.76
C GLN A 216 23.24 -3.20 6.24
N LEU A 217 22.17 -2.72 5.58
CA LEU A 217 22.16 -2.60 4.13
C LEU A 217 23.24 -1.58 3.71
N PRO A 218 24.31 -2.00 3.02
CA PRO A 218 25.41 -1.11 2.69
C PRO A 218 24.91 0.06 1.83
N SER A 219 25.28 1.29 2.17
CA SER A 219 25.08 2.47 1.32
C SER A 219 25.81 2.34 -0.03
N THR A 220 26.69 1.35 -0.16
CA THR A 220 27.44 0.99 -1.37
C THR A 220 26.67 0.07 -2.32
N LEU A 221 25.54 -0.51 -1.91
CA LEU A 221 24.68 -1.28 -2.82
C LEU A 221 23.93 -0.33 -3.76
N SER A 222 23.79 -0.72 -5.03
CA SER A 222 22.86 -0.02 -5.91
C SER A 222 21.43 -0.10 -5.36
N PRO A 223 20.56 0.88 -5.63
CA PRO A 223 19.16 0.86 -5.19
C PRO A 223 18.42 -0.45 -5.54
N TRP A 224 18.74 -1.05 -6.69
CA TRP A 224 18.22 -2.34 -7.11
C TRP A 224 18.69 -3.50 -6.22
N GLN A 225 19.99 -3.56 -5.92
CA GLN A 225 20.55 -4.59 -5.03
C GLN A 225 20.03 -4.43 -3.59
N ALA A 226 19.91 -3.20 -3.10
CA ALA A 226 19.33 -2.90 -1.79
C ALA A 226 17.85 -3.32 -1.72
N TRP A 227 17.07 -3.05 -2.77
CA TRP A 227 15.68 -3.48 -2.88
C TRP A 227 15.55 -5.00 -2.95
N LEU A 228 16.32 -5.67 -3.81
CA LEU A 228 16.33 -7.13 -3.93
C LEU A 228 16.67 -7.82 -2.60
N PHE A 229 17.66 -7.30 -1.90
CA PHE A 229 18.09 -7.81 -0.60
C PHE A 229 16.99 -7.61 0.45
N SER A 230 16.42 -6.40 0.54
CA SER A 230 15.31 -6.08 1.45
C SER A 230 14.09 -6.97 1.21
N GLU A 231 13.74 -7.18 -0.06
CA GLU A 231 12.60 -7.98 -0.46
C GLU A 231 12.81 -9.47 -0.14
N SER A 232 14.06 -9.96 -0.24
CA SER A 232 14.39 -11.33 0.13
C SER A 232 14.45 -11.55 1.64
N VAL A 233 14.88 -10.56 2.42
CA VAL A 233 14.73 -10.56 3.89
C VAL A 233 13.25 -10.63 4.25
N ARG A 234 12.42 -9.74 3.72
CA ARG A 234 10.97 -9.69 3.97
C ARG A 234 10.29 -11.02 3.64
N ARG A 235 10.56 -11.58 2.46
CA ARG A 235 9.96 -12.87 2.01
C ARG A 235 10.47 -14.06 2.81
N THR A 236 11.72 -14.05 3.26
CA THR A 236 12.29 -15.09 4.14
C THR A 236 11.57 -15.08 5.49
N ILE A 237 11.32 -13.90 6.07
CA ILE A 237 10.55 -13.76 7.32
C ILE A 237 9.12 -14.26 7.12
N MET A 238 8.43 -13.87 6.04
CA MET A 238 7.06 -14.33 5.75
C MET A 238 6.94 -15.84 5.51
N SER A 239 7.99 -16.50 5.02
CA SER A 239 7.98 -17.96 4.81
C SER A 239 7.78 -18.73 6.12
N ARG A 240 8.17 -18.15 7.27
CA ARG A 240 7.97 -18.73 8.60
C ARG A 240 6.49 -18.90 8.93
N THR A 241 5.69 -17.86 8.75
CA THR A 241 4.25 -17.87 9.04
C THR A 241 3.52 -18.94 8.21
N LYS A 242 3.97 -19.16 6.96
CA LYS A 242 3.44 -20.22 6.09
C LYS A 242 3.80 -21.64 6.59
N LYS A 243 5.03 -21.85 7.07
CA LYS A 243 5.51 -23.14 7.62
C LYS A 243 4.81 -23.53 8.92
N GLN A 244 4.64 -22.57 9.83
CA GLN A 244 3.97 -22.82 11.12
C GLN A 244 2.52 -23.26 10.92
N ARG A 245 1.86 -22.74 9.88
CA ARG A 245 0.50 -23.14 9.52
C ARG A 245 0.42 -24.45 8.76
N LEU A 246 1.39 -24.75 7.89
CA LEU A 246 1.52 -26.08 7.29
C LEU A 246 1.70 -27.18 8.35
N ARG A 247 2.40 -26.89 9.46
CA ARG A 247 2.51 -27.79 10.62
C ARG A 247 1.15 -28.04 11.28
N LEU A 248 0.34 -27.00 11.50
CA LEU A 248 -1.02 -27.12 12.05
C LEU A 248 -1.93 -28.01 11.18
N ILE A 249 -1.86 -27.84 9.85
CA ILE A 249 -2.59 -28.71 8.89
C ILE A 249 -2.18 -30.18 9.05
N LYS A 250 -0.87 -30.47 9.08
CA LYS A 250 -0.36 -31.85 9.22
C LYS A 250 -0.65 -32.48 10.58
N MET A 251 -0.88 -31.68 11.62
CA MET A 251 -1.33 -32.14 12.93
C MET A 251 -2.80 -32.60 12.95
N GLY A 252 -3.51 -32.59 11.81
CA GLY A 252 -4.88 -33.08 11.71
C GLY A 252 -5.93 -32.11 12.23
N THR A 253 -5.59 -30.83 12.42
CA THR A 253 -6.52 -29.79 12.92
C THR A 253 -7.31 -29.11 11.80
N SER A 254 -7.68 -29.85 10.74
CA SER A 254 -8.54 -29.30 9.68
C SER A 254 -9.55 -30.32 9.16
N GLU A 255 -10.50 -30.66 10.01
CA GLU A 255 -11.92 -30.60 9.66
C GLU A 255 -12.54 -29.57 10.62
N PRO A 256 -13.45 -28.67 10.19
CA PRO A 256 -14.34 -28.04 11.15
C PRO A 256 -15.10 -29.19 11.81
N VAL A 257 -14.89 -29.40 13.11
CA VAL A 257 -15.71 -30.33 13.86
C VAL A 257 -17.15 -29.84 13.69
N THR A 258 -17.95 -30.71 13.12
CA THR A 258 -19.39 -30.52 13.01
C THR A 258 -19.97 -30.28 14.41
N SER A 259 -20.43 -29.06 14.68
CA SER A 259 -21.52 -28.59 15.58
C SER A 259 -21.81 -29.29 16.92
N LYS A 260 -20.94 -30.13 17.47
CA LYS A 260 -21.36 -31.06 18.53
C LYS A 260 -21.63 -30.39 19.87
N VAL A 261 -21.00 -29.27 20.24
CA VAL A 261 -21.21 -28.68 21.58
C VAL A 261 -22.26 -27.57 21.58
N ALA A 262 -22.33 -26.76 20.52
CA ALA A 262 -23.46 -25.83 20.36
C ALA A 262 -24.81 -26.55 20.32
N ASP A 263 -24.89 -27.71 19.66
CA ASP A 263 -26.07 -28.58 19.65
C ASP A 263 -26.39 -29.17 21.05
N LEU A 264 -25.39 -29.30 21.94
CA LEU A 264 -25.58 -29.75 23.32
C LEU A 264 -26.10 -28.62 24.23
N VAL A 265 -25.55 -27.40 24.11
CA VAL A 265 -25.92 -26.25 24.96
C VAL A 265 -27.28 -25.68 24.51
N TYR A 266 -27.49 -25.58 23.20
CA TYR A 266 -28.61 -24.94 22.54
C TYR A 266 -29.29 -25.87 21.51
N PRO A 267 -29.90 -26.99 21.92
CA PRO A 267 -30.48 -27.95 20.99
C PRO A 267 -31.65 -27.38 20.17
N VAL A 268 -31.72 -27.79 18.90
CA VAL A 268 -32.83 -27.43 17.99
C VAL A 268 -34.17 -27.88 18.58
N GLY A 269 -35.16 -26.98 18.55
CA GLY A 269 -36.49 -27.17 19.12
C GLY A 269 -36.63 -26.69 20.56
N LYS A 270 -35.53 -26.40 21.28
CA LYS A 270 -35.57 -25.86 22.65
C LYS A 270 -36.15 -24.45 22.67
N ILE A 271 -37.00 -24.19 23.67
CA ILE A 271 -37.49 -22.85 23.98
C ILE A 271 -36.62 -22.27 25.10
N LEU A 272 -35.99 -21.15 24.82
CA LEU A 272 -35.20 -20.39 25.78
C LEU A 272 -36.02 -19.22 26.28
N THR A 273 -35.94 -18.95 27.59
CA THR A 273 -36.57 -17.79 28.21
C THR A 273 -35.48 -16.79 28.59
N PHE A 274 -35.57 -15.58 28.04
CA PHE A 274 -34.57 -14.53 28.21
C PHE A 274 -35.15 -13.34 28.96
N ASN A 275 -34.32 -12.68 29.76
CA ASN A 275 -34.55 -11.30 30.15
C ASN A 275 -33.98 -10.41 29.03
N ALA A 276 -34.85 -9.68 28.34
CA ALA A 276 -34.52 -8.92 27.16
C ALA A 276 -34.71 -7.42 27.37
N SER A 277 -33.74 -6.64 26.91
CA SER A 277 -33.89 -5.21 26.69
C SER A 277 -34.25 -5.01 25.22
N ILE A 278 -35.52 -4.72 24.95
CA ILE A 278 -36.04 -4.55 23.59
C ILE A 278 -35.69 -3.14 23.12
N HIS A 279 -35.00 -3.04 21.99
CA HIS A 279 -34.60 -1.77 21.39
C HIS A 279 -35.66 -1.33 20.38
N THR A 280 -36.53 -0.38 20.76
CA THR A 280 -37.48 0.26 19.83
C THR A 280 -36.98 1.64 19.38
N THR A 281 -37.54 2.18 18.31
CA THR A 281 -37.19 3.50 17.75
C THR A 281 -37.35 4.68 18.73
N SER A 282 -38.07 4.50 19.85
CA SER A 282 -38.38 5.58 20.80
C SER A 282 -38.20 5.23 22.30
N SER A 283 -37.96 3.97 22.69
CA SER A 283 -37.72 3.59 24.10
C SER A 283 -37.05 2.21 24.26
N CYS A 284 -36.39 1.97 25.40
CA CYS A 284 -35.90 0.63 25.80
C CYS A 284 -36.86 0.02 26.83
N GLN A 285 -37.39 -1.17 26.55
CA GLN A 285 -38.29 -1.88 27.46
C GLN A 285 -37.67 -3.19 27.95
N GLN A 286 -37.71 -3.40 29.27
CA GLN A 286 -37.35 -4.70 29.87
C GLN A 286 -38.55 -5.65 29.80
N LYS A 287 -38.37 -6.80 29.15
CA LYS A 287 -39.38 -7.84 29.00
C LYS A 287 -38.77 -9.22 29.17
N THR A 288 -39.57 -10.18 29.61
CA THR A 288 -39.22 -11.58 29.50
C THR A 288 -39.75 -12.10 28.17
N ILE A 289 -38.86 -12.61 27.31
CA ILE A 289 -39.22 -13.14 26.00
C ILE A 289 -38.90 -14.62 25.91
N GLN A 290 -39.63 -15.33 25.06
CA GLN A 290 -39.40 -16.74 24.78
C GLN A 290 -39.08 -16.90 23.30
N VAL A 291 -37.98 -17.57 23.00
CA VAL A 291 -37.56 -17.86 21.63
C VAL A 291 -37.32 -19.35 21.46
N LYS A 292 -37.75 -19.89 20.32
CA LYS A 292 -37.53 -21.28 19.94
C LYS A 292 -36.37 -21.37 18.97
N ILE A 293 -35.44 -22.27 19.22
CA ILE A 293 -34.33 -22.56 18.31
C ILE A 293 -34.85 -23.36 17.12
N ASN A 294 -34.82 -22.78 15.92
CA ASN A 294 -35.29 -23.44 14.70
C ASN A 294 -34.17 -24.20 14.00
N ARG A 295 -32.96 -23.63 13.96
CA ARG A 295 -31.75 -24.30 13.48
C ARG A 295 -30.51 -23.63 14.06
N GLN A 296 -29.46 -24.43 14.25
CA GLN A 296 -28.13 -23.87 14.41
C GLN A 296 -27.64 -23.33 13.07
N GLN A 297 -26.98 -22.19 13.10
CA GLN A 297 -26.37 -21.59 11.92
C GLN A 297 -24.99 -21.12 12.31
N LEU A 298 -23.98 -21.83 11.82
CA LEU A 298 -22.58 -21.46 11.96
C LEU A 298 -22.43 -20.01 11.53
N SER A 299 -22.20 -19.16 12.51
CA SER A 299 -21.58 -17.87 12.29
C SER A 299 -20.09 -18.11 12.48
N TYR A 300 -19.26 -17.60 11.58
CA TYR A 300 -17.79 -17.65 11.70
C TYR A 300 -17.26 -16.80 12.87
N THR A 301 -18.09 -16.64 13.89
CA THR A 301 -17.94 -15.76 15.03
C THR A 301 -17.35 -16.57 16.16
N CYS A 302 -16.50 -15.95 16.96
CA CYS A 302 -16.11 -16.42 18.29
C CYS A 302 -17.30 -16.53 19.29
N SER A 303 -18.53 -16.79 18.83
CA SER A 303 -19.80 -16.86 19.56
C SER A 303 -20.72 -17.90 18.89
N SER A 304 -21.79 -18.35 19.55
CA SER A 304 -22.73 -19.30 18.92
C SER A 304 -23.90 -18.59 18.24
N GLY A 305 -24.20 -18.98 16.99
CA GLY A 305 -25.28 -18.42 16.17
C GLY A 305 -26.44 -19.40 15.94
N SER A 306 -27.68 -18.92 16.09
CA SER A 306 -28.88 -19.73 15.83
C SER A 306 -29.95 -18.91 15.12
N VAL A 307 -30.70 -19.55 14.22
CA VAL A 307 -31.96 -18.98 13.72
C VAL A 307 -33.06 -19.36 14.68
N VAL A 308 -33.79 -18.36 15.14
CA VAL A 308 -34.83 -18.50 16.16
C VAL A 308 -36.15 -17.92 15.68
N GLU A 309 -37.24 -18.37 16.29
CA GLU A 309 -38.56 -17.76 16.18
C GLU A 309 -39.01 -17.34 17.57
N GLU A 310 -39.38 -16.08 17.73
CA GLU A 310 -39.96 -15.60 18.98
C GLU A 310 -41.38 -16.13 19.16
N VAL A 311 -41.63 -16.74 20.32
CA VAL A 311 -42.93 -17.30 20.75
C VAL A 311 -43.79 -16.26 21.47
N SER A 312 -43.16 -15.27 22.10
CA SER A 312 -43.83 -14.26 22.94
C SER A 312 -44.36 -13.02 22.22
N ASP A 313 -43.94 -12.82 20.96
CA ASP A 313 -44.35 -11.73 20.04
C ASP A 313 -44.24 -10.28 20.58
N PHE A 314 -43.11 -9.96 21.21
CA PHE A 314 -42.77 -8.63 21.71
C PHE A 314 -41.73 -7.88 20.86
N LEU A 315 -40.99 -8.56 19.98
CA LEU A 315 -39.95 -7.93 19.15
C LEU A 315 -40.56 -7.24 17.92
N ASP A 316 -40.07 -6.03 17.61
CA ASP A 316 -40.42 -5.29 16.39
C ASP A 316 -39.65 -5.87 15.20
N LYS A 317 -40.25 -6.82 14.48
CA LYS A 317 -39.58 -7.65 13.45
C LYS A 317 -39.77 -7.05 12.05
N PRO A 318 -38.69 -6.72 11.32
CA PRO A 318 -38.78 -6.42 9.89
C PRO A 318 -39.06 -7.71 9.09
N GLU A 319 -40.23 -7.79 8.43
CA GLU A 319 -40.70 -8.86 7.52
C GLU A 319 -40.18 -10.31 7.77
N GLY A 320 -41.02 -11.16 8.40
CA GLY A 320 -40.78 -12.60 8.55
C GLY A 320 -40.79 -13.09 10.00
N ASN A 321 -40.91 -14.40 10.21
CA ASN A 321 -40.98 -14.99 11.56
C ASN A 321 -39.61 -15.28 12.19
N ASN A 322 -38.52 -15.30 11.40
CA ASN A 322 -37.19 -15.69 11.88
C ASN A 322 -36.38 -14.49 12.37
N GLN A 323 -35.59 -14.69 13.41
CA GLN A 323 -34.56 -13.77 13.91
C GLN A 323 -33.22 -14.52 14.01
N PHE A 324 -32.13 -13.78 14.12
CA PHE A 324 -30.81 -14.36 14.37
C PHE A 324 -30.40 -14.12 15.82
N LEU A 325 -30.21 -15.19 16.58
CA LEU A 325 -29.71 -15.14 17.96
C LEU A 325 -28.20 -15.39 17.94
N LYS A 326 -27.43 -14.43 18.46
CA LYS A 326 -25.99 -14.58 18.71
C LYS A 326 -25.78 -14.62 20.22
N MET A 327 -25.32 -15.76 20.75
CA MET A 327 -25.02 -15.97 22.16
C MET A 327 -23.51 -15.95 22.39
N PHE A 328 -23.06 -15.08 23.29
CA PHE A 328 -21.68 -14.96 23.74
C PHE A 328 -21.51 -15.80 25.00
N ASP A 329 -21.43 -17.11 24.79
CA ASP A 329 -21.44 -18.12 25.85
C ASP A 329 -20.16 -18.95 25.78
N ARG A 330 -19.33 -18.90 26.83
CA ARG A 330 -18.04 -19.62 26.88
C ARG A 330 -18.20 -21.11 26.62
N ARG A 331 -19.35 -21.70 26.94
CA ARG A 331 -19.62 -23.14 26.79
C ARG A 331 -19.80 -23.55 25.34
N ALA A 332 -20.23 -22.61 24.49
CA ALA A 332 -20.44 -22.80 23.06
C ALA A 332 -19.39 -22.07 22.19
N ALA A 333 -18.28 -21.65 22.81
CA ALA A 333 -17.19 -20.89 22.18
C ALA A 333 -16.14 -21.77 21.50
N GLU A 334 -16.56 -22.69 20.63
CA GLU A 334 -15.67 -23.71 20.04
C GLU A 334 -14.45 -23.09 19.32
N ASP A 335 -14.66 -22.08 18.48
CA ASP A 335 -13.57 -21.41 17.74
C ASP A 335 -12.50 -20.78 18.66
N LEU A 336 -12.92 -20.17 19.77
CA LEU A 336 -11.96 -19.62 20.76
C LEU A 336 -11.22 -20.73 21.50
N ARG A 337 -11.90 -21.81 21.84
CA ARG A 337 -11.26 -22.95 22.51
C ARG A 337 -10.17 -23.56 21.63
N ASP A 338 -10.46 -23.74 20.34
CA ASP A 338 -9.50 -24.24 19.37
C ASP A 338 -8.31 -23.27 19.18
N GLU A 339 -8.57 -21.97 19.10
CA GLU A 339 -7.53 -20.94 18.96
C GLU A 339 -6.55 -20.92 20.15
N TRP A 340 -7.07 -21.10 21.37
CA TRP A 340 -6.29 -21.04 22.60
C TRP A 340 -5.87 -22.43 23.13
N GLY A 341 -6.20 -23.50 22.42
CA GLY A 341 -5.86 -24.88 22.81
C GLY A 341 -6.57 -25.37 24.08
N ALA A 342 -7.72 -24.79 24.43
CA ALA A 342 -8.53 -25.21 25.55
C ALA A 342 -9.34 -26.47 25.20
N PRO A 343 -9.62 -27.37 26.17
CA PRO A 343 -10.43 -28.55 25.91
C PRO A 343 -11.87 -28.17 25.51
N PRO A 344 -12.56 -29.03 24.72
CA PRO A 344 -13.99 -28.88 24.47
C PRO A 344 -14.77 -28.82 25.78
N TRP A 345 -15.79 -27.97 25.83
CA TRP A 345 -16.61 -27.84 27.03
C TRP A 345 -17.24 -29.18 27.43
N SER A 346 -17.33 -29.43 28.75
CA SER A 346 -17.98 -30.60 29.33
C SER A 346 -18.68 -30.25 30.63
N GLU A 347 -19.60 -31.11 31.10
CA GLU A 347 -20.25 -30.94 32.39
C GLU A 347 -19.28 -30.93 33.58
N ASN A 348 -18.09 -31.55 33.44
CA ASN A 348 -17.08 -31.53 34.50
C ASN A 348 -16.38 -30.17 34.56
N ILE A 349 -15.96 -29.64 33.41
CA ILE A 349 -15.40 -28.29 33.30
C ILE A 349 -16.41 -27.25 33.82
N GLU A 350 -17.70 -27.44 33.50
CA GLU A 350 -18.76 -26.56 34.01
C GLU A 350 -18.86 -26.58 35.55
N LYS A 351 -18.70 -27.75 36.17
CA LYS A 351 -18.69 -27.86 37.64
C LYS A 351 -17.49 -27.15 38.24
N GLU A 352 -16.31 -27.28 37.64
CA GLU A 352 -15.11 -26.58 38.11
C GLU A 352 -15.26 -25.07 38.02
N TYR A 353 -15.80 -24.54 36.92
CA TYR A 353 -16.14 -23.12 36.81
C TYR A 353 -17.15 -22.69 37.89
N VAL A 354 -18.23 -23.44 38.09
CA VAL A 354 -19.23 -23.13 39.14
C VAL A 354 -18.60 -23.12 40.53
N ASN A 355 -17.71 -24.07 40.84
CA ASN A 355 -16.96 -24.12 42.09
C ASN A 355 -16.01 -22.91 42.22
N GLY A 356 -15.34 -22.53 41.13
CA GLY A 356 -14.50 -21.34 41.04
C GLY A 356 -15.27 -20.03 41.28
N VAL A 357 -16.50 -19.93 40.78
CA VAL A 357 -17.39 -18.78 41.04
C VAL A 357 -17.82 -18.75 42.51
N GLN A 358 -18.21 -19.89 43.08
CA GLN A 358 -18.67 -19.99 44.47
C GLN A 358 -17.56 -19.68 45.48
N SER A 359 -16.34 -20.16 45.21
CA SER A 359 -15.16 -19.92 46.05
C SER A 359 -14.60 -18.50 45.94
N GLY A 360 -15.04 -17.71 44.94
CA GLY A 360 -14.54 -16.36 44.66
C GLY A 360 -13.27 -16.32 43.82
N LYS A 361 -12.73 -17.49 43.41
CA LYS A 361 -11.54 -17.60 42.56
C LYS A 361 -11.74 -16.95 41.19
N VAL A 362 -12.83 -17.29 40.52
CA VAL A 362 -13.17 -16.76 39.18
C VAL A 362 -13.39 -15.24 39.21
N PRO A 363 -14.23 -14.67 40.11
CA PRO A 363 -14.35 -13.22 40.25
C PRO A 363 -13.03 -12.48 40.43
N ALA A 364 -12.12 -13.02 41.27
CA ALA A 364 -10.83 -12.40 41.54
C ALA A 364 -9.93 -12.36 40.30
N LEU A 365 -9.88 -13.45 39.52
CA LEU A 365 -9.11 -13.49 38.27
C LEU A 365 -9.69 -12.54 37.21
N LEU A 366 -11.02 -12.45 37.09
CA LEU A 366 -11.65 -11.52 36.15
C LEU A 366 -11.30 -10.05 36.46
N GLU A 367 -11.31 -9.65 37.74
CA GLU A 367 -10.87 -8.31 38.17
C GLU A 367 -9.39 -8.04 37.89
N GLU A 368 -8.56 -9.08 37.81
CA GLU A 368 -7.15 -8.97 37.46
C GLU A 368 -6.95 -8.86 35.94
N LEU A 369 -7.67 -9.66 35.16
CA LEU A 369 -7.67 -9.60 33.69
C LEU A 369 -8.19 -8.27 33.14
N GLU A 370 -9.12 -7.62 33.85
CA GLU A 370 -9.58 -6.27 33.53
C GLU A 370 -8.49 -5.20 33.71
N ARG A 371 -7.54 -5.41 34.62
CA ARG A 371 -6.47 -4.44 34.93
C ARG A 371 -5.24 -4.58 34.05
N ASN A 372 -4.85 -5.80 33.67
CA ASN A 372 -3.52 -6.10 33.09
C ASN A 372 -3.56 -6.67 31.66
N THR A 373 -4.51 -6.20 30.86
CA THR A 373 -5.04 -6.76 29.59
C THR A 373 -4.15 -7.53 28.57
N LEU A 374 -2.81 -7.55 28.63
CA LEU A 374 -1.95 -8.35 27.71
C LEU A 374 -0.70 -8.96 28.39
N ASP A 375 -0.16 -8.35 29.46
CA ASP A 375 1.10 -8.79 30.11
C ASP A 375 0.93 -9.98 31.07
N TYR A 376 -0.31 -10.28 31.49
CA TYR A 376 -0.58 -11.30 32.51
C TYR A 376 -0.35 -12.76 32.02
N VAL A 377 -0.48 -12.99 30.72
CA VAL A 377 -0.37 -14.33 30.10
C VAL A 377 1.10 -14.72 29.87
N ASP A 378 1.98 -13.74 29.60
CA ASP A 378 3.39 -13.96 29.30
C ASP A 378 4.26 -14.20 30.56
N GLU A 379 3.89 -13.65 31.73
CA GLU A 379 4.67 -13.83 32.97
C GLU A 379 4.34 -15.12 33.75
N ASN A 380 3.13 -15.67 33.60
CA ASN A 380 2.60 -16.76 34.44
C ASN A 380 2.47 -18.15 33.78
N GLY A 381 2.75 -18.29 32.48
CA GLY A 381 2.90 -19.59 31.80
C GLY A 381 1.89 -20.69 32.19
N SER A 382 0.66 -20.62 31.65
CA SER A 382 -0.38 -21.67 31.62
C SER A 382 -0.46 -22.66 32.81
N GLY A 383 -0.39 -22.16 34.04
CA GLY A 383 -0.65 -22.94 35.26
C GLY A 383 -2.11 -22.91 35.73
N TRP A 384 -3.03 -22.44 34.88
CA TRP A 384 -4.44 -22.28 35.20
C TRP A 384 -5.14 -23.64 35.31
N ASP A 385 -6.01 -23.76 36.31
CA ASP A 385 -6.93 -24.89 36.35
C ASP A 385 -8.16 -24.66 35.45
N GLU A 386 -8.99 -25.69 35.30
CA GLU A 386 -10.15 -25.65 34.42
C GLU A 386 -11.08 -24.45 34.73
N ALA A 387 -11.17 -24.02 35.99
CA ALA A 387 -12.00 -22.88 36.37
C ALA A 387 -11.42 -21.54 35.91
N GLU A 388 -10.09 -21.40 35.92
CA GLU A 388 -9.39 -20.20 35.45
C GLU A 388 -9.38 -20.09 33.93
N ASP A 389 -9.20 -21.20 33.22
CA ASP A 389 -9.35 -21.24 31.75
C ASP A 389 -10.76 -20.83 31.32
N GLU A 390 -11.79 -21.31 32.01
CA GLU A 390 -13.17 -20.91 31.76
C GLU A 390 -13.45 -19.45 32.14
N ALA A 391 -12.78 -18.91 33.17
CA ALA A 391 -12.85 -17.50 33.52
C ALA A 391 -12.25 -16.61 32.42
N PHE A 392 -11.12 -17.02 31.84
CA PHE A 392 -10.53 -16.31 30.70
C PHE A 392 -11.44 -16.35 29.47
N MET A 393 -12.05 -17.50 29.18
CA MET A 393 -13.03 -17.62 28.10
C MET A 393 -14.27 -16.74 28.34
N GLU A 394 -14.77 -16.66 29.58
CA GLU A 394 -15.84 -15.74 29.96
C GLU A 394 -15.45 -14.28 29.71
N ASP A 395 -14.23 -13.87 30.08
CA ASP A 395 -13.72 -12.52 29.84
C ASP A 395 -13.62 -12.18 28.34
N MET A 396 -13.12 -13.13 27.54
CA MET A 396 -13.07 -13.00 26.09
C MET A 396 -14.47 -12.83 25.49
N GLN A 397 -15.42 -13.70 25.85
CA GLN A 397 -16.82 -13.60 25.39
C GLN A 397 -17.46 -12.28 25.78
N ARG A 398 -17.20 -11.81 27.02
CA ARG A 398 -17.70 -10.53 27.51
C ARG A 398 -17.17 -9.36 26.68
N ARG A 399 -15.87 -9.32 26.38
CA ARG A 399 -15.27 -8.25 25.55
C ARG A 399 -15.82 -8.25 24.12
N LEU A 400 -16.02 -9.43 23.53
CA LEU A 400 -16.63 -9.56 22.20
C LEU A 400 -18.07 -9.06 22.21
N TYR A 401 -18.86 -9.42 23.23
CA TYR A 401 -20.23 -8.92 23.40
C TYR A 401 -20.26 -7.39 23.54
N GLU A 402 -19.39 -6.83 24.38
CA GLU A 402 -19.31 -5.38 24.61
C GLU A 402 -18.93 -4.63 23.33
N ALA A 403 -17.95 -5.12 22.58
CA ALA A 403 -17.56 -4.55 21.29
C ALA A 403 -18.70 -4.62 20.25
N GLU A 404 -19.41 -5.74 20.18
CA GLU A 404 -20.53 -5.94 19.27
C GLU A 404 -21.67 -4.94 19.56
N VAL A 405 -22.12 -4.86 20.82
CA VAL A 405 -23.20 -3.95 21.22
C VAL A 405 -22.78 -2.48 21.05
N ALA A 406 -21.56 -2.12 21.43
CA ALA A 406 -21.05 -0.76 21.25
C ALA A 406 -20.99 -0.34 19.78
N THR A 407 -20.73 -1.30 18.87
CA THR A 407 -20.72 -1.05 17.42
C THR A 407 -22.13 -0.74 16.92
N TYR A 408 -23.13 -1.53 17.34
CA TYR A 408 -24.53 -1.27 17.01
C TYR A 408 -25.02 0.07 17.56
N ASP A 409 -24.61 0.45 18.77
CA ASP A 409 -24.96 1.73 19.38
C ASP A 409 -24.30 2.91 18.64
N ARG A 410 -23.03 2.79 18.25
CA ARG A 410 -22.31 3.83 17.49
C ARG A 410 -22.89 4.02 16.09
N LEU A 411 -23.28 2.92 15.43
CA LEU A 411 -23.81 2.91 14.06
C LEU A 411 -25.34 2.83 14.03
N LYS A 412 -26.02 3.38 15.03
CA LYS A 412 -27.49 3.30 15.18
C LYS A 412 -28.26 3.75 13.94
N GLU A 413 -27.76 4.75 13.21
CA GLU A 413 -28.41 5.27 11.99
C GLU A 413 -28.28 4.37 10.75
N TYR A 414 -27.39 3.37 10.79
CA TYR A 414 -27.08 2.44 9.70
C TYR A 414 -27.71 1.05 9.87
N GLN A 415 -28.30 0.78 11.04
CA GLN A 415 -29.06 -0.44 11.30
C GLN A 415 -30.23 -0.60 10.33
N GLY A 416 -30.37 -1.80 9.74
CA GLY A 416 -31.35 -2.12 8.70
C GLY A 416 -31.03 -1.55 7.32
N LYS A 417 -29.91 -0.83 7.18
CA LYS A 417 -29.45 -0.24 5.90
C LYS A 417 -28.21 -0.94 5.37
N CYS A 418 -27.17 -1.05 6.19
CA CYS A 418 -25.90 -1.69 5.81
C CYS A 418 -25.24 -2.49 6.95
N ILE A 419 -25.89 -2.54 8.12
CA ILE A 419 -25.65 -3.51 9.19
C ILE A 419 -27.02 -4.00 9.69
N PRO A 420 -27.11 -5.21 10.29
CA PRO A 420 -28.36 -5.72 10.83
C PRO A 420 -29.06 -4.76 11.80
N GLN A 421 -30.37 -4.86 11.98
CA GLN A 421 -31.04 -4.26 13.13
C GLN A 421 -30.79 -5.08 14.40
N LEU A 422 -30.42 -4.40 15.47
CA LEU A 422 -30.36 -4.97 16.82
C LEU A 422 -31.76 -4.89 17.45
N LEU A 423 -32.45 -6.02 17.54
CA LEU A 423 -33.83 -6.10 18.05
C LEU A 423 -33.87 -6.14 19.58
N ALA A 424 -32.97 -6.91 20.19
CA ALA A 424 -32.87 -7.03 21.64
C ALA A 424 -31.45 -7.40 22.09
N THR A 425 -31.04 -6.88 23.25
CA THR A 425 -29.99 -7.50 24.05
C THR A 425 -30.63 -8.46 25.05
N VAL A 426 -30.09 -9.67 25.19
CA VAL A 426 -30.70 -10.74 25.99
C VAL A 426 -29.73 -11.29 27.03
N LYS A 427 -30.28 -11.72 28.16
CA LYS A 427 -29.57 -12.46 29.20
C LYS A 427 -30.29 -13.76 29.52
N LEU A 428 -29.56 -14.88 29.44
CA LEU A 428 -30.02 -16.20 29.84
C LEU A 428 -29.46 -16.53 31.22
N ASP A 429 -30.34 -16.71 32.21
CA ASP A 429 -29.91 -17.15 33.53
C ASP A 429 -29.66 -18.66 33.52
N THR A 430 -28.41 -19.06 33.70
CA THR A 430 -28.01 -20.46 33.81
C THR A 430 -27.52 -20.82 35.22
N SER A 431 -27.95 -20.07 36.23
CA SER A 431 -27.60 -20.35 37.62
C SER A 431 -28.08 -21.74 38.04
N PRO A 432 -27.25 -22.53 38.76
CA PRO A 432 -27.68 -23.82 39.27
C PRO A 432 -28.83 -23.65 40.29
N PRO A 433 -29.89 -24.47 40.20
CA PRO A 433 -31.00 -24.41 41.15
C PRO A 433 -30.50 -24.75 42.55
N ASN A 434 -30.95 -23.99 43.55
CA ASN A 434 -30.66 -24.18 44.98
C ASN A 434 -29.25 -23.78 45.47
N VAL A 435 -28.51 -22.95 44.73
CA VAL A 435 -27.25 -22.35 45.21
C VAL A 435 -27.46 -20.88 45.58
N ALA A 436 -27.06 -20.49 46.80
CA ALA A 436 -27.07 -19.10 47.25
C ALA A 436 -25.86 -18.35 46.66
N LEU A 437 -26.09 -17.51 45.67
CA LEU A 437 -25.07 -16.70 44.98
C LEU A 437 -25.27 -15.22 45.32
N SER A 438 -24.16 -14.48 45.50
CA SER A 438 -24.20 -13.02 45.56
C SER A 438 -24.66 -12.43 44.21
N ALA A 439 -24.99 -11.14 44.19
CA ALA A 439 -25.39 -10.46 42.94
C ALA A 439 -24.28 -10.52 41.87
N GLN A 440 -23.00 -10.36 42.26
CA GLN A 440 -21.84 -10.42 41.37
C GLN A 440 -21.63 -11.84 40.83
N GLN A 441 -21.74 -12.86 41.70
CA GLN A 441 -21.63 -14.26 41.28
C GLN A 441 -22.78 -14.70 40.37
N ARG A 442 -24.01 -14.24 40.63
CA ARG A 442 -25.17 -14.54 39.79
C ARG A 442 -25.03 -13.92 38.39
N GLU A 443 -24.36 -12.79 38.25
CA GLU A 443 -24.12 -12.17 36.94
C GLU A 443 -23.18 -13.03 36.06
N LEU A 444 -22.22 -13.75 36.65
CA LEU A 444 -21.34 -14.70 35.94
C LEU A 444 -22.05 -15.96 35.42
N HIS A 445 -23.30 -16.18 35.82
CA HIS A 445 -24.18 -17.22 35.27
C HIS A 445 -25.21 -16.66 34.29
N ARG A 446 -25.14 -15.37 33.95
CA ARG A 446 -26.07 -14.74 33.00
C ARG A 446 -25.40 -14.57 31.66
N GLN A 447 -25.58 -15.57 30.81
CA GLN A 447 -25.00 -15.59 29.48
C GLN A 447 -25.64 -14.53 28.60
N LYS A 448 -24.79 -13.71 27.97
CA LYS A 448 -25.22 -12.53 27.22
C LYS A 448 -25.41 -12.89 25.76
N GLY A 449 -26.37 -12.25 25.12
CA GLY A 449 -26.61 -12.42 23.70
C GLY A 449 -27.29 -11.22 23.09
N ILE A 450 -27.41 -11.26 21.78
CA ILE A 450 -28.17 -10.29 20.99
C ILE A 450 -29.10 -11.02 20.03
N ILE A 451 -30.27 -10.42 19.79
CA ILE A 451 -31.19 -10.83 18.76
C ILE A 451 -31.14 -9.78 17.65
N LEU A 452 -30.81 -10.23 16.45
CA LEU A 452 -30.66 -9.43 15.26
C LEU A 452 -31.76 -9.73 14.25
N GLU A 453 -31.99 -8.79 13.33
CA GLU A 453 -32.76 -9.08 12.12
C GLU A 453 -32.14 -10.25 11.37
N TYR A 454 -32.99 -11.14 10.87
CA TYR A 454 -32.53 -12.26 10.07
C TYR A 454 -32.42 -11.84 8.59
N LEU A 455 -31.21 -11.86 8.06
CA LEU A 455 -30.94 -11.49 6.67
C LEU A 455 -31.15 -12.68 5.73
N HIS A 456 -32.18 -12.59 4.88
CA HIS A 456 -32.48 -13.58 3.85
C HIS A 456 -31.57 -13.43 2.61
N GLY A 457 -30.30 -13.81 2.73
CA GLY A 457 -29.29 -13.62 1.69
C GLY A 457 -28.23 -14.72 1.60
N PHE A 458 -27.13 -14.40 0.94
CA PHE A 458 -25.92 -15.24 0.84
C PHE A 458 -24.68 -14.39 1.12
N THR A 459 -23.55 -15.02 1.45
CA THR A 459 -22.33 -14.26 1.77
C THR A 459 -21.64 -13.74 0.51
N LEU A 460 -20.77 -12.73 0.64
CA LEU A 460 -19.97 -12.21 -0.48
C LEU A 460 -19.07 -13.27 -1.11
N ARG A 461 -18.68 -14.30 -0.35
CA ARG A 461 -17.99 -15.49 -0.87
C ARG A 461 -18.79 -16.19 -1.97
N ASP A 462 -20.10 -16.31 -1.79
CA ASP A 462 -20.99 -17.03 -2.70
C ASP A 462 -21.50 -16.14 -3.86
N MET A 463 -21.06 -14.88 -3.93
CA MET A 463 -21.60 -13.90 -4.87
C MET A 463 -21.51 -14.34 -6.33
N ILE A 464 -20.38 -14.95 -6.74
CA ILE A 464 -20.17 -15.37 -8.13
C ILE A 464 -21.19 -16.42 -8.56
N GLU A 465 -21.62 -17.28 -7.65
CA GLU A 465 -22.56 -18.37 -7.94
C GLU A 465 -24.01 -17.91 -7.86
N LYS A 466 -24.31 -16.89 -7.03
CA LYS A 466 -25.69 -16.54 -6.64
C LYS A 466 -26.16 -15.17 -7.15
N ALA A 467 -25.26 -14.29 -7.58
CA ALA A 467 -25.60 -12.98 -8.15
C ALA A 467 -25.18 -12.88 -9.63
N PRO A 468 -25.99 -12.24 -10.50
CA PRO A 468 -25.58 -11.98 -11.88
C PRO A 468 -24.40 -11.01 -11.92
N GLU A 469 -23.51 -11.19 -12.90
CA GLU A 469 -22.30 -10.38 -13.07
C GLU A 469 -22.56 -8.87 -13.15
N SER A 470 -23.70 -8.49 -13.74
CA SER A 470 -24.14 -7.09 -13.82
C SER A 470 -24.33 -6.41 -12.46
N ALA A 471 -24.50 -7.18 -11.38
CA ALA A 471 -24.65 -6.67 -10.03
C ALA A 471 -23.36 -6.68 -9.21
N TRP A 472 -22.29 -7.34 -9.68
CA TRP A 472 -21.08 -7.56 -8.87
C TRP A 472 -20.43 -6.24 -8.45
N GLN A 473 -20.26 -5.30 -9.38
CA GLN A 473 -19.61 -4.03 -9.07
C GLN A 473 -20.39 -3.22 -8.03
N ASP A 474 -21.72 -3.18 -8.14
CA ASP A 474 -22.57 -2.47 -7.17
C ASP A 474 -22.47 -3.11 -5.77
N ILE A 475 -22.44 -4.45 -5.70
CA ILE A 475 -22.20 -5.18 -4.44
C ILE A 475 -20.82 -4.83 -3.86
N VAL A 476 -19.76 -4.80 -4.67
CA VAL A 476 -18.40 -4.43 -4.21
C VAL A 476 -18.38 -3.01 -3.65
N ASP A 477 -18.96 -2.07 -4.39
CA ASP A 477 -19.00 -0.66 -4.03
C ASP A 477 -19.76 -0.47 -2.71
N GLN A 478 -20.85 -1.23 -2.52
CA GLN A 478 -21.55 -1.26 -1.24
C GLN A 478 -20.67 -1.82 -0.11
N CYS A 479 -19.96 -2.94 -0.31
CA CYS A 479 -19.05 -3.50 0.70
C CYS A 479 -17.99 -2.48 1.15
N LEU A 480 -17.32 -1.83 0.19
CA LEU A 480 -16.32 -0.80 0.47
C LEU A 480 -16.91 0.38 1.22
N LYS A 481 -18.10 0.83 0.80
CA LYS A 481 -18.81 1.91 1.48
C LYS A 481 -19.16 1.55 2.93
N VAL A 482 -19.47 0.30 3.25
CA VAL A 482 -19.70 -0.10 4.65
C VAL A 482 -18.40 -0.01 5.46
N VAL A 483 -17.26 -0.40 4.90
CA VAL A 483 -15.95 -0.25 5.56
C VAL A 483 -15.62 1.23 5.79
N ASP A 484 -15.89 2.11 4.81
CA ASP A 484 -15.71 3.56 4.94
C ASP A 484 -16.55 4.12 6.09
N ILE A 485 -17.82 3.69 6.21
CA ILE A 485 -18.71 4.09 7.31
C ILE A 485 -18.11 3.71 8.67
N PHE A 486 -17.52 2.51 8.82
CA PHE A 486 -16.87 2.14 10.08
C PHE A 486 -15.69 3.07 10.37
N GLY A 487 -14.89 3.34 9.35
CA GLY A 487 -13.75 4.24 9.42
C GLY A 487 -14.11 5.67 9.84
N ASP A 488 -15.20 6.23 9.28
CA ASP A 488 -15.71 7.57 9.57
C ASP A 488 -16.27 7.71 10.98
N HIS A 489 -16.65 6.59 11.61
CA HIS A 489 -17.21 6.52 12.97
C HIS A 489 -16.18 6.08 14.02
N ASP A 490 -14.88 6.19 13.70
CA ASP A 490 -13.76 5.82 14.57
C ASP A 490 -13.79 4.34 15.01
N ILE A 491 -14.29 3.46 14.14
CA ILE A 491 -14.34 2.02 14.32
C ILE A 491 -13.32 1.36 13.37
N LEU A 492 -12.52 0.45 13.91
CA LEU A 492 -11.67 -0.46 13.15
C LEU A 492 -12.20 -1.87 13.34
N ASN A 493 -12.70 -2.51 12.29
CA ASN A 493 -13.09 -3.91 12.36
C ASN A 493 -11.89 -4.79 12.00
N LYS A 494 -11.41 -5.59 12.95
CA LYS A 494 -10.27 -6.47 12.71
C LYS A 494 -10.63 -7.72 11.90
N ASP A 495 -11.92 -7.96 11.66
CA ASP A 495 -12.44 -9.14 10.98
C ASP A 495 -13.25 -8.81 9.71
N VAL A 496 -12.57 -8.37 8.65
CA VAL A 496 -13.19 -8.01 7.36
C VAL A 496 -13.12 -9.16 6.35
N ARG A 497 -13.70 -10.32 6.68
CA ARG A 497 -13.76 -11.49 5.79
C ARG A 497 -14.90 -11.41 4.78
N LEU A 498 -14.79 -12.14 3.66
CA LEU A 498 -15.89 -12.26 2.67
C LEU A 498 -17.17 -12.84 3.28
N ASP A 499 -17.04 -13.68 4.30
CA ASP A 499 -18.17 -14.30 4.99
C ASP A 499 -18.92 -13.31 5.89
N ASN A 500 -18.30 -12.18 6.22
CA ASN A 500 -18.87 -11.14 7.07
C ASN A 500 -19.64 -10.07 6.29
N PHE A 501 -19.85 -10.29 4.98
CA PHE A 501 -20.73 -9.47 4.14
C PHE A 501 -21.89 -10.32 3.65
N MET A 502 -23.09 -9.99 4.08
CA MET A 502 -24.35 -10.61 3.66
C MET A 502 -24.99 -9.81 2.53
N ILE A 503 -25.24 -10.48 1.41
CA ILE A 503 -25.88 -9.92 0.22
C ILE A 503 -27.34 -10.37 0.22
N VAL A 504 -28.24 -9.41 0.38
CA VAL A 504 -29.70 -9.64 0.46
C VAL A 504 -30.36 -9.20 -0.84
N PRO A 505 -31.03 -10.11 -1.57
CA PRO A 505 -31.80 -9.74 -2.75
C PRO A 505 -33.01 -8.85 -2.39
N ARG A 506 -33.17 -7.72 -3.06
CA ARG A 506 -34.28 -6.77 -2.91
C ARG A 506 -34.85 -6.44 -4.28
N ARG A 507 -35.93 -7.14 -4.68
CA ARG A 507 -36.57 -7.03 -6.00
C ARG A 507 -35.54 -7.14 -7.14
N ASP A 508 -35.12 -6.01 -7.71
CA ASP A 508 -34.20 -5.93 -8.87
C ASP A 508 -32.77 -5.50 -8.48
N LYS A 509 -32.43 -5.45 -7.18
CA LYS A 509 -31.12 -5.04 -6.67
C LYS A 509 -30.64 -5.94 -5.53
N TYR A 510 -29.38 -5.79 -5.18
CA TYR A 510 -28.80 -6.39 -3.98
C TYR A 510 -28.50 -5.30 -2.95
N GLN A 511 -28.69 -5.65 -1.69
CA GLN A 511 -28.32 -4.80 -0.56
C GLN A 511 -27.29 -5.54 0.29
N VAL A 512 -26.16 -4.88 0.56
CA VAL A 512 -25.08 -5.46 1.35
C VAL A 512 -25.21 -5.04 2.81
N PHE A 513 -25.01 -6.02 3.69
CA PHE A 513 -24.94 -5.84 5.13
C PHE A 513 -23.62 -6.40 5.62
N MET A 514 -22.84 -5.62 6.36
CA MET A 514 -21.73 -6.17 7.13
C MET A 514 -22.29 -6.78 8.42
N ILE A 515 -21.74 -7.91 8.82
CA ILE A 515 -22.08 -8.63 10.05
C ILE A 515 -20.81 -8.94 10.83
N ASP A 516 -20.98 -9.36 12.08
CA ASP A 516 -19.91 -9.73 13.02
C ASP A 516 -18.98 -8.58 13.43
N PHE A 517 -19.26 -8.01 14.61
CA PHE A 517 -18.60 -6.82 15.13
C PHE A 517 -17.83 -7.07 16.43
N GLY A 518 -17.72 -8.33 16.87
CA GLY A 518 -17.09 -8.67 18.15
C GLY A 518 -15.61 -8.29 18.20
N GLN A 519 -14.94 -8.21 17.05
CA GLN A 519 -13.54 -7.80 16.94
C GLN A 519 -13.36 -6.32 16.56
N CYS A 520 -14.42 -5.51 16.66
CA CYS A 520 -14.32 -4.08 16.47
C CYS A 520 -13.50 -3.44 17.61
N ARG A 521 -12.63 -2.51 17.23
CA ARG A 521 -11.90 -1.65 18.15
C ARG A 521 -12.28 -0.20 17.88
N PHE A 522 -12.55 0.53 18.94
CA PHE A 522 -12.81 1.97 18.89
C PHE A 522 -11.54 2.77 19.10
N ARG A 523 -11.45 3.92 18.44
CA ARG A 523 -10.39 4.89 18.68
C ARG A 523 -10.45 5.40 20.13
N ARG A 524 -9.29 5.46 20.80
CA ARG A 524 -9.22 5.95 22.19
C ARG A 524 -9.19 7.47 22.23
N GLU A 525 -9.74 8.04 23.29
CA GLU A 525 -9.63 9.48 23.56
C GLU A 525 -8.14 9.87 23.71
N GLY A 526 -7.68 10.84 22.91
CA GLY A 526 -6.27 11.27 22.88
C GLY A 526 -5.34 10.44 21.99
N GLU A 527 -5.83 9.41 21.30
CA GLU A 527 -5.03 8.65 20.32
C GLU A 527 -4.73 9.49 19.07
N SER A 528 -3.45 9.66 18.72
CA SER A 528 -3.03 10.53 17.61
C SER A 528 -3.50 10.00 16.25
N ASP A 529 -3.74 10.91 15.28
CA ASP A 529 -4.11 10.50 13.90
C ASP A 529 -3.03 9.61 13.27
N ALA A 530 -1.77 9.79 13.64
CA ALA A 530 -0.67 8.98 13.17
C ALA A 530 -0.72 7.55 13.75
N ASP A 531 -1.08 7.38 15.02
CA ASP A 531 -1.21 6.06 15.65
C ASP A 531 -2.46 5.34 15.19
N TRP A 532 -3.58 6.05 15.12
CA TRP A 532 -4.83 5.54 14.57
C TRP A 532 -4.69 5.15 13.09
N GLY A 533 -4.09 6.04 12.28
CA GLY A 533 -3.79 5.77 10.87
C GLY A 533 -2.83 4.61 10.67
N ARG A 534 -1.81 4.46 11.53
CA ARG A 534 -0.92 3.28 11.53
C ARG A 534 -1.68 2.00 11.83
N LEU A 535 -2.59 2.04 12.78
CA LEU A 535 -3.41 0.88 13.14
C LEU A 535 -4.33 0.48 11.98
N LYS A 536 -5.10 1.42 11.40
CA LYS A 536 -5.95 1.16 10.22
C LYS A 536 -5.14 0.61 9.03
N TYR A 537 -3.99 1.21 8.75
CA TYR A 537 -3.08 0.77 7.68
C TYR A 537 -2.55 -0.65 7.89
N SER A 538 -2.31 -1.06 9.15
CA SER A 538 -1.76 -2.38 9.46
C SER A 538 -2.75 -3.52 9.18
N TYR A 539 -4.05 -3.24 9.20
CA TYR A 539 -5.10 -4.22 8.92
C TYR A 539 -5.59 -4.18 7.46
N ASP A 540 -5.52 -3.03 6.77
CA ASP A 540 -5.84 -2.84 5.34
C ASP A 540 -7.20 -3.42 4.94
N GLU A 541 -8.27 -2.97 5.63
CA GLU A 541 -9.65 -3.44 5.47
C GLU A 541 -10.11 -3.37 3.99
N GLU A 542 -9.82 -2.25 3.33
CA GLU A 542 -10.15 -2.00 1.92
C GLU A 542 -9.31 -2.84 0.94
N GLY A 543 -7.99 -2.92 1.17
CA GLY A 543 -7.09 -3.70 0.33
C GLY A 543 -7.35 -5.19 0.42
N PHE A 544 -7.84 -5.68 1.57
CA PHE A 544 -8.24 -7.06 1.75
C PHE A 544 -9.48 -7.43 0.92
N VAL A 545 -10.56 -6.64 1.01
CA VAL A 545 -11.77 -6.84 0.19
C VAL A 545 -11.40 -6.85 -1.30
N ARG A 546 -10.56 -5.88 -1.72
CA ARG A 546 -10.14 -5.74 -3.11
C ARG A 546 -9.19 -6.84 -3.60
N LEU A 547 -8.26 -7.33 -2.78
CA LEU A 547 -7.38 -8.45 -3.12
C LEU A 547 -8.15 -9.76 -3.28
N MET A 548 -9.10 -10.02 -2.38
CA MET A 548 -9.90 -11.24 -2.39
C MET A 548 -10.82 -11.30 -3.61
N MET A 549 -11.48 -10.19 -3.95
CA MET A 549 -12.30 -10.11 -5.17
C MET A 549 -11.47 -10.27 -6.45
N ASN A 550 -10.27 -9.69 -6.50
CA ASN A 550 -9.34 -9.90 -7.61
C ASN A 550 -8.83 -11.34 -7.72
N SER A 551 -8.73 -12.08 -6.61
CA SER A 551 -8.33 -13.49 -6.63
C SER A 551 -9.45 -14.42 -7.09
N HIS A 552 -10.71 -14.08 -6.78
CA HIS A 552 -11.89 -14.83 -7.20
C HIS A 552 -12.26 -14.54 -8.66
N ALA A 553 -12.13 -13.28 -9.11
CA ALA A 553 -12.32 -12.87 -10.51
C ALA A 553 -11.31 -13.52 -11.49
N ARG A 554 -10.05 -13.75 -11.05
CA ARG A 554 -9.02 -14.43 -11.85
C ARG A 554 -9.37 -15.88 -12.24
N ARG A 555 -10.29 -16.55 -11.52
CA ARG A 555 -10.78 -17.88 -11.93
C ARG A 555 -11.80 -17.81 -13.08
N VAL A 556 -12.49 -16.67 -13.23
CA VAL A 556 -13.43 -16.43 -14.34
C VAL A 556 -12.68 -15.99 -15.61
N ASP A 557 -11.56 -15.29 -15.47
CA ASP A 557 -10.66 -14.91 -16.59
C ASP A 557 -10.06 -16.12 -17.34
N ALA A 558 -10.03 -17.32 -16.74
CA ALA A 558 -9.61 -18.55 -17.43
C ALA A 558 -10.74 -19.17 -18.29
N ALA A 559 -11.98 -18.68 -18.18
CA ALA A 559 -13.15 -19.25 -18.85
C ALA A 559 -13.89 -18.28 -19.78
N HIS A 560 -13.73 -16.96 -19.68
CA HIS A 560 -14.47 -15.99 -20.51
C HIS A 560 -13.59 -14.84 -21.01
N ASP A 561 -12.82 -15.12 -22.04
CA ASP A 561 -12.23 -14.11 -22.92
C ASP A 561 -13.34 -13.55 -23.83
N ARG A 562 -14.11 -12.56 -23.33
CA ARG A 562 -14.83 -11.52 -24.11
C ARG A 562 -15.79 -10.70 -23.24
N GLU A 563 -15.62 -9.37 -23.35
CA GLU A 563 -16.57 -8.27 -23.12
C GLU A 563 -16.67 -7.55 -21.76
N CYS A 564 -16.58 -6.20 -21.89
CA CYS A 564 -16.95 -5.10 -20.97
C CYS A 564 -16.08 -4.87 -19.72
N LYS A 565 -15.26 -3.81 -19.60
CA LYS A 565 -15.48 -2.34 -19.67
C LYS A 565 -16.51 -1.78 -18.66
N ASN A 566 -15.99 -0.84 -17.85
CA ASN A 566 -16.64 0.23 -17.07
C ASN A 566 -16.98 -0.05 -15.59
N THR A 567 -16.14 0.41 -14.66
CA THR A 567 -16.35 1.57 -13.74
C THR A 567 -15.31 1.54 -12.59
N CYS A 568 -14.65 2.66 -12.27
CA CYS A 568 -13.82 2.82 -11.05
C CYS A 568 -13.41 4.30 -10.80
N PRO A 569 -13.12 4.70 -9.53
CA PRO A 569 -13.14 6.08 -9.04
C PRO A 569 -11.79 6.84 -9.04
N PHE A 570 -11.84 8.08 -8.57
CA PHE A 570 -10.84 9.14 -8.59
C PHE A 570 -9.51 8.77 -7.87
N MET A 571 -8.42 8.86 -8.61
CA MET A 571 -7.10 9.40 -8.22
C MET A 571 -6.25 9.41 -9.49
N SER A 572 -5.53 10.49 -9.80
CA SER A 572 -4.76 10.62 -11.04
C SER A 572 -3.67 9.56 -11.22
N GLY A 573 -3.26 8.87 -10.14
CA GLY A 573 -2.45 7.64 -10.23
C GLY A 573 -3.26 6.36 -10.49
N ASN A 574 -4.48 6.25 -9.93
CA ASN A 574 -5.28 5.02 -10.02
C ASN A 574 -5.88 4.79 -11.40
N TRP A 575 -6.21 5.81 -12.19
CA TRP A 575 -6.81 5.61 -13.53
C TRP A 575 -5.86 4.91 -14.50
N VAL A 576 -4.60 5.36 -14.52
CA VAL A 576 -3.53 4.70 -15.28
C VAL A 576 -3.30 3.30 -14.73
N LEU A 577 -3.12 3.13 -13.41
CA LEU A 577 -2.89 1.83 -12.77
C LEU A 577 -4.01 0.81 -13.04
N ILE A 578 -5.28 1.24 -13.01
CA ILE A 578 -6.45 0.40 -13.31
C ILE A 578 -6.44 -0.09 -14.77
N HIS A 579 -5.89 0.72 -15.68
CA HIS A 579 -5.77 0.40 -17.11
C HIS A 579 -4.42 -0.23 -17.49
N LEU A 580 -3.49 -0.44 -16.56
CA LEU A 580 -2.29 -1.27 -16.76
C LEU A 580 -2.65 -2.77 -16.74
N LYS A 581 -3.65 -3.18 -17.52
CA LYS A 581 -3.97 -4.58 -17.79
C LYS A 581 -3.35 -4.97 -19.13
N PHE A 582 -2.05 -5.29 -19.11
CA PHE A 582 -1.35 -5.79 -20.30
C PHE A 582 -0.65 -7.10 -20.01
N THR A 583 -0.70 -8.02 -20.96
CA THR A 583 0.00 -9.29 -20.87
C THR A 583 1.46 -9.09 -21.26
N ILE A 584 2.37 -9.38 -20.33
CA ILE A 584 3.80 -9.39 -20.61
C ILE A 584 4.12 -10.69 -21.34
N ASN A 585 4.62 -10.58 -22.57
CA ASN A 585 5.16 -11.73 -23.31
C ASN A 585 6.70 -11.70 -23.27
N SER A 586 7.34 -12.79 -23.70
CA SER A 586 8.80 -12.91 -23.71
C SER A 586 9.48 -11.80 -24.53
N HIS A 587 8.88 -11.37 -25.66
CA HIS A 587 9.37 -10.25 -26.48
C HIS A 587 9.42 -8.93 -25.71
N SER A 588 8.47 -8.72 -24.79
CA SER A 588 8.40 -7.50 -23.96
C SER A 588 9.49 -7.43 -22.89
N LEU A 589 10.21 -8.54 -22.66
CA LEU A 589 11.35 -8.64 -21.73
C LEU A 589 12.71 -8.58 -22.46
N THR A 590 12.73 -8.41 -23.79
CA THR A 590 13.94 -8.18 -24.58
C THR A 590 14.07 -6.69 -24.95
N CYS A 591 15.01 -6.35 -25.86
CA CYS A 591 15.07 -5.02 -26.48
C CYS A 591 13.88 -4.71 -27.41
N GLY A 592 12.85 -5.58 -27.45
CA GLY A 592 11.64 -5.39 -28.24
C GLY A 592 11.96 -5.25 -29.73
N ASP A 593 11.44 -4.19 -30.35
CA ASP A 593 11.70 -3.85 -31.76
C ASP A 593 12.86 -2.82 -31.90
N GLY A 594 13.72 -2.72 -30.88
CA GLY A 594 14.85 -1.79 -30.81
C GLY A 594 14.58 -0.54 -29.97
N PHE A 595 15.60 0.33 -29.89
CA PHE A 595 15.64 1.46 -28.94
C PHE A 595 14.84 2.71 -29.38
N SER A 596 14.16 2.63 -30.52
CA SER A 596 13.31 3.71 -31.05
C SER A 596 11.83 3.60 -30.62
N GLY A 597 11.51 2.62 -29.78
CA GLY A 597 10.16 2.23 -29.39
C GLY A 597 9.55 1.20 -30.33
N SER A 598 8.63 0.39 -29.79
CA SER A 598 8.04 -0.72 -30.56
C SER A 598 7.28 -0.21 -31.78
N HIS A 599 7.20 -1.02 -32.82
CA HIS A 599 6.37 -0.70 -33.98
C HIS A 599 4.92 -0.45 -33.57
N ARG A 600 4.43 -1.25 -32.61
CA ARG A 600 3.07 -1.15 -32.07
C ARG A 600 2.85 0.18 -31.36
N LEU A 601 3.73 0.58 -30.45
CA LEU A 601 3.59 1.86 -29.77
C LEU A 601 3.68 3.02 -30.76
N ARG A 602 4.61 2.99 -31.73
CA ARG A 602 4.74 4.07 -32.72
C ARG A 602 3.51 4.19 -33.62
N ASP A 603 2.88 3.08 -34.01
CA ASP A 603 1.61 3.10 -34.76
C ASP A 603 0.48 3.72 -33.90
N VAL A 604 0.40 3.32 -32.62
CA VAL A 604 -0.58 3.85 -31.67
C VAL A 604 -0.37 5.34 -31.41
N LEU A 605 0.87 5.78 -31.22
CA LEU A 605 1.23 7.19 -31.07
C LEU A 605 0.89 8.00 -32.33
N ALA A 606 1.20 7.48 -33.52
CA ALA A 606 0.84 8.15 -34.77
C ALA A 606 -0.68 8.36 -34.86
N ARG A 607 -1.48 7.32 -34.56
CA ARG A 607 -2.94 7.43 -34.49
C ARG A 607 -3.39 8.45 -33.44
N PHE A 608 -2.83 8.40 -32.25
CA PHE A 608 -3.15 9.29 -31.15
C PHE A 608 -2.86 10.76 -31.49
N ILE A 609 -1.69 11.05 -32.08
CA ILE A 609 -1.32 12.39 -32.53
C ILE A 609 -2.26 12.86 -33.64
N ASN A 610 -2.51 12.04 -34.66
CA ASN A 610 -3.42 12.38 -35.75
C ASN A 610 -4.83 12.75 -35.24
N ARG A 611 -5.29 12.04 -34.21
CA ARG A 611 -6.60 12.26 -33.60
C ARG A 611 -6.67 13.52 -32.73
N ASN A 612 -5.65 13.79 -31.92
CA ASN A 612 -5.73 14.83 -30.88
C ASN A 612 -5.03 16.15 -31.24
N PHE A 613 -4.11 16.13 -32.21
CA PHE A 613 -3.31 17.30 -32.62
C PHE A 613 -3.76 17.85 -33.99
N ASN A 614 -4.66 17.14 -34.67
CA ASN A 614 -5.25 17.50 -35.96
C ASN A 614 -4.21 17.98 -36.99
N PRO A 615 -3.16 17.19 -37.29
CA PRO A 615 -2.08 17.63 -38.15
C PRO A 615 -2.55 17.86 -39.59
N HIS A 616 -2.08 18.93 -40.24
CA HIS A 616 -2.45 19.29 -41.61
C HIS A 616 -2.11 18.19 -42.62
N LYS A 617 -1.00 17.47 -42.40
CA LYS A 617 -0.75 16.17 -43.04
C LYS A 617 -0.50 15.13 -41.97
N ALA A 618 -1.16 13.98 -42.12
CA ALA A 618 -1.08 12.89 -41.16
C ALA A 618 0.36 12.48 -40.85
N VAL A 619 0.64 12.30 -39.57
CA VAL A 619 1.91 11.77 -39.06
C VAL A 619 1.91 10.26 -39.21
N THR A 620 3.04 9.72 -39.67
CA THR A 620 3.26 8.26 -39.78
C THR A 620 4.24 7.78 -38.70
N LYS A 621 4.24 6.48 -38.38
CA LYS A 621 5.17 5.91 -37.39
C LYS A 621 6.66 6.10 -37.72
N ASN A 622 7.01 6.30 -39.00
CA ASN A 622 8.39 6.53 -39.43
C ASN A 622 8.85 7.97 -39.19
N GLN A 623 7.91 8.87 -38.90
CA GLN A 623 8.15 10.26 -38.52
C GLN A 623 8.14 10.45 -36.99
N LEU A 624 8.13 9.35 -36.24
CA LEU A 624 8.07 9.28 -34.78
C LEU A 624 9.20 8.41 -34.25
N ILE A 625 9.87 8.91 -33.21
CA ILE A 625 10.74 8.11 -32.34
C ILE A 625 10.24 8.23 -30.90
N VAL A 626 10.20 7.11 -30.19
CA VAL A 626 9.82 7.08 -28.77
C VAL A 626 11.05 7.41 -27.93
N THR A 627 10.84 8.24 -26.92
CA THR A 627 11.88 8.79 -26.06
C THR A 627 11.61 8.46 -24.60
N SER A 628 12.65 8.47 -23.77
CA SER A 628 12.54 8.30 -22.32
C SER A 628 11.96 9.56 -21.65
N GLY A 629 10.75 9.94 -22.04
CA GLY A 629 10.11 11.23 -21.80
C GLY A 629 10.60 12.35 -22.72
N VAL A 630 10.02 13.55 -22.57
CA VAL A 630 10.34 14.72 -23.42
C VAL A 630 11.71 15.32 -23.11
N GLY A 631 12.19 15.27 -21.87
CA GLY A 631 13.55 15.73 -21.52
C GLY A 631 14.64 15.08 -22.39
N GLN A 632 14.54 13.77 -22.62
CA GLN A 632 15.46 13.07 -23.51
C GLN A 632 15.24 13.40 -25.00
N ALA A 633 14.02 13.75 -25.42
CA ALA A 633 13.76 14.24 -26.78
C ALA A 633 14.44 15.59 -27.04
N ILE A 634 14.44 16.48 -26.04
CA ILE A 634 15.11 17.79 -26.07
C ILE A 634 16.62 17.58 -26.19
N GLU A 635 17.17 16.73 -25.35
CA GLU A 635 18.60 16.44 -25.34
C GLU A 635 19.08 15.75 -26.63
N LEU A 636 18.32 14.78 -27.16
CA LEU A 636 18.55 14.18 -28.49
C LEU A 636 18.58 15.26 -29.57
N SER A 637 17.70 16.26 -29.48
CA SER A 637 17.66 17.39 -30.39
C SER A 637 18.92 18.24 -30.25
N GLY A 638 19.40 18.47 -29.01
CA GLY A 638 20.68 19.10 -28.74
C GLY A 638 21.84 18.39 -29.43
N PHE A 639 22.02 17.08 -29.18
CA PHE A 639 23.09 16.29 -29.79
C PHE A 639 23.05 16.21 -31.32
N SER A 640 21.85 16.27 -31.91
CA SER A 640 21.70 16.02 -33.34
C SER A 640 21.57 17.29 -34.18
N LEU A 641 21.25 18.44 -33.57
CA LEU A 641 21.05 19.72 -34.27
C LEU A 641 22.10 20.79 -33.94
N CYS A 642 22.83 20.62 -32.83
CA CYS A 642 23.79 21.61 -32.33
C CYS A 642 25.19 21.01 -32.26
N ASP A 643 26.18 21.79 -32.67
CA ASP A 643 27.57 21.59 -32.27
C ASP A 643 27.81 22.23 -30.89
N LYS A 644 28.91 21.86 -30.23
CA LYS A 644 29.34 22.51 -28.98
C LYS A 644 29.44 24.02 -29.16
N GLY A 645 28.73 24.77 -28.32
CA GLY A 645 28.71 26.23 -28.34
C GLY A 645 27.67 26.86 -29.28
N ASP A 646 26.95 26.08 -30.10
CA ASP A 646 25.81 26.57 -30.87
C ASP A 646 24.68 27.06 -29.94
N GLY A 647 23.87 28.00 -30.44
CA GLY A 647 22.84 28.67 -29.66
C GLY A 647 21.44 28.06 -29.80
N VAL A 648 20.68 28.07 -28.70
CA VAL A 648 19.23 27.78 -28.64
C VAL A 648 18.48 29.00 -28.12
N LEU A 649 17.62 29.59 -28.95
CA LEU A 649 16.76 30.71 -28.57
C LEU A 649 15.60 30.26 -27.71
N LEU A 650 15.43 30.94 -26.58
CA LEU A 650 14.43 30.58 -25.57
C LEU A 650 13.87 31.83 -24.87
N GLY A 651 12.56 31.99 -24.88
CA GLY A 651 11.86 33.12 -24.25
C GLY A 651 11.82 32.99 -22.72
N ARG A 652 11.90 34.13 -22.01
CA ARG A 652 11.81 34.17 -20.54
C ARG A 652 10.42 34.62 -20.06
N PRO A 653 9.85 34.01 -19.01
CA PRO A 653 10.32 32.81 -18.33
C PRO A 653 10.12 31.55 -19.20
N HIS A 654 10.86 30.49 -18.89
CA HIS A 654 10.75 29.19 -19.55
C HIS A 654 10.82 28.04 -18.54
N TYR A 655 10.53 26.80 -18.95
CA TYR A 655 10.79 25.63 -18.12
C TYR A 655 12.26 25.58 -17.66
N GLY A 656 12.46 25.46 -16.34
CA GLY A 656 13.78 25.59 -15.71
C GLY A 656 14.84 24.57 -16.15
N ASN A 657 14.45 23.41 -16.66
CA ASN A 657 15.42 22.41 -17.11
C ASN A 657 15.81 22.53 -18.59
N PHE A 658 15.19 23.40 -19.42
CA PHE A 658 15.64 23.56 -20.81
C PHE A 658 17.14 23.93 -20.92
N PRO A 659 17.69 24.83 -20.09
CA PRO A 659 19.13 25.07 -20.07
C PRO A 659 19.99 23.86 -19.71
N ILE A 660 19.47 22.97 -18.85
CA ILE A 660 20.18 21.76 -18.43
C ILE A 660 20.13 20.71 -19.56
N ASP A 661 18.94 20.48 -20.11
CA ASP A 661 18.65 19.48 -21.13
C ASP A 661 19.44 19.75 -22.44
N PHE A 662 19.67 21.02 -22.79
CA PHE A 662 20.54 21.42 -23.91
C PHE A 662 22.01 21.65 -23.51
N GLY A 663 22.26 22.20 -22.33
CA GLY A 663 23.56 22.77 -21.98
C GLY A 663 24.56 21.79 -21.37
N TYR A 664 24.11 20.79 -20.62
CA TYR A 664 25.06 19.97 -19.83
C TYR A 664 25.85 18.98 -20.67
N ARG A 665 25.21 18.31 -21.64
CA ARG A 665 25.87 17.27 -22.44
C ARG A 665 26.06 17.64 -23.89
N ALA A 666 25.08 18.29 -24.51
CA ALA A 666 25.25 18.81 -25.88
C ALA A 666 26.06 20.12 -25.91
N GLU A 667 26.30 20.74 -24.75
CA GLU A 667 27.07 21.99 -24.62
C GLU A 667 26.55 23.13 -25.50
N ALA A 668 25.23 23.13 -25.77
CA ALA A 668 24.58 24.22 -26.47
C ALA A 668 24.34 25.40 -25.52
N LYS A 669 24.46 26.62 -26.04
CA LYS A 669 24.29 27.87 -25.29
C LYS A 669 22.84 28.34 -25.36
N ILE A 670 22.24 28.63 -24.22
CA ILE A 670 20.91 29.25 -24.19
C ILE A 670 21.04 30.74 -24.48
N VAL A 671 20.35 31.20 -25.51
CA VAL A 671 20.17 32.61 -25.84
C VAL A 671 18.78 33.02 -25.34
N GLY A 672 18.74 33.61 -24.15
CA GLY A 672 17.52 34.04 -23.50
C GLY A 672 16.91 35.28 -24.15
N VAL A 673 15.60 35.26 -24.38
CA VAL A 673 14.85 36.41 -24.93
C VAL A 673 14.03 37.05 -23.81
N SER A 674 14.40 38.28 -23.46
CA SER A 674 13.67 39.12 -22.50
C SER A 674 12.58 39.92 -23.21
N PHE A 675 11.38 39.97 -22.62
CA PHE A 675 10.23 40.67 -23.21
C PHE A 675 9.93 42.04 -22.57
N GLY A 676 10.46 42.32 -21.38
CA GLY A 676 10.06 43.50 -20.62
C GLY A 676 8.55 43.51 -20.39
N ASP A 677 7.88 44.59 -20.81
CA ASP A 677 6.42 44.75 -20.69
C ASP A 677 5.63 44.15 -21.87
N ILE A 678 6.31 43.60 -22.89
CA ILE A 678 5.67 42.98 -24.05
C ILE A 678 5.12 41.60 -23.66
N ASP A 679 3.89 41.29 -24.08
CA ASP A 679 3.30 39.97 -23.89
C ASP A 679 4.10 38.91 -24.69
N PRO A 680 4.67 37.87 -24.04
CA PRO A 680 5.45 36.82 -24.73
C PRO A 680 4.69 36.07 -25.83
N PHE A 681 3.35 36.15 -25.83
CA PHE A 681 2.47 35.48 -26.79
C PHE A 681 2.01 36.39 -27.94
N SER A 682 2.58 37.60 -28.05
CA SER A 682 2.22 38.60 -29.05
C SER A 682 3.08 38.49 -30.33
N LEU A 683 2.74 39.28 -31.37
CA LEU A 683 3.55 39.34 -32.58
C LEU A 683 4.83 40.16 -32.35
N GLU A 684 4.75 41.13 -31.46
CA GLU A 684 5.84 41.99 -31.02
C GLU A 684 6.94 41.16 -30.35
N ALA A 685 6.57 40.10 -29.60
CA ALA A 685 7.53 39.16 -29.03
C ALA A 685 8.40 38.48 -30.09
N VAL A 686 7.87 38.18 -31.29
CA VAL A 686 8.64 37.57 -32.39
C VAL A 686 9.77 38.48 -32.86
N VAL A 687 9.55 39.80 -32.85
CA VAL A 687 10.59 40.80 -33.18
C VAL A 687 11.72 40.78 -32.15
N LEU A 688 11.39 40.57 -30.87
CA LEU A 688 12.39 40.46 -29.81
C LEU A 688 13.22 39.18 -29.91
N TYR A 689 12.62 38.07 -30.35
CA TYR A 689 13.38 36.87 -30.71
C TYR A 689 14.35 37.12 -31.86
N GLU A 690 13.92 37.83 -32.91
CA GLU A 690 14.81 38.18 -34.02
C GLU A 690 15.95 39.10 -33.59
N LYS A 691 15.67 40.06 -32.71
CA LYS A 691 16.71 40.93 -32.14
C LYS A 691 17.73 40.14 -31.34
N ALA A 692 17.29 39.24 -30.45
CA ALA A 692 18.17 38.41 -29.64
C ALA A 692 18.99 37.43 -30.49
N LEU A 693 18.42 36.92 -31.59
CA LEU A 693 19.12 36.12 -32.59
C LEU A 693 20.30 36.88 -33.18
N ILE A 694 20.05 38.09 -33.70
CA ILE A 694 21.05 38.93 -34.36
C ILE A 694 22.15 39.31 -33.37
N ASP A 695 21.78 39.75 -32.17
CA ASP A 695 22.73 40.10 -31.11
C ASP A 695 23.65 38.93 -30.74
N ALA A 696 23.09 37.72 -30.57
CA ALA A 696 23.89 36.53 -30.29
C ALA A 696 24.86 36.19 -31.43
N GLN A 697 24.43 36.35 -32.69
CA GLN A 697 25.28 36.12 -33.86
C GLN A 697 26.42 37.13 -33.95
N GLU A 698 26.15 38.41 -33.66
CA GLU A 698 27.17 39.47 -33.58
C GLU A 698 28.21 39.19 -32.50
N HIS A 699 27.81 38.52 -31.41
CA HIS A 699 28.68 38.05 -30.33
C HIS A 699 29.27 36.65 -30.57
N GLY A 700 29.22 36.16 -31.81
CA GLY A 700 29.88 34.92 -32.23
C GLY A 700 29.19 33.62 -31.83
N ILE A 701 27.92 33.67 -31.42
CA ILE A 701 27.10 32.49 -31.14
C ILE A 701 26.27 32.15 -32.38
N ARG A 702 26.56 31.00 -32.98
CA ARG A 702 25.77 30.47 -34.10
C ARG A 702 24.49 29.82 -33.56
N VAL A 703 23.37 30.53 -33.64
CA VAL A 703 22.07 29.98 -33.22
C VAL A 703 21.55 28.97 -34.25
N LYS A 704 21.07 27.82 -33.76
CA LYS A 704 20.56 26.70 -34.57
C LYS A 704 19.09 26.39 -34.34
N VAL A 705 18.62 26.62 -33.12
CA VAL A 705 17.30 26.17 -32.66
C VAL A 705 16.55 27.34 -32.04
N LEU A 706 15.25 27.42 -32.32
CA LEU A 706 14.29 28.19 -31.54
C LEU A 706 13.34 27.17 -30.87
N LEU A 707 13.27 27.20 -29.53
CA LEU A 707 12.40 26.33 -28.76
C LEU A 707 11.19 27.11 -28.25
N LEU A 708 10.00 26.57 -28.53
CA LEU A 708 8.74 27.01 -27.95
C LEU A 708 8.16 25.89 -27.07
N CYS A 709 7.51 26.27 -25.98
CA CYS A 709 6.67 25.38 -25.18
C CYS A 709 5.22 25.84 -25.37
N ASN A 710 4.37 24.99 -25.97
CA ASN A 710 2.99 25.32 -26.33
C ASN A 710 2.07 24.13 -26.07
N PRO A 711 1.22 24.14 -25.02
CA PRO A 711 0.99 25.25 -24.11
C PRO A 711 2.18 25.54 -23.16
N HIS A 712 2.29 26.80 -22.73
CA HIS A 712 3.53 27.33 -22.15
C HIS A 712 3.73 27.04 -20.67
N ASN A 713 4.94 26.66 -20.28
CA ASN A 713 5.40 26.53 -18.89
C ASN A 713 6.47 27.60 -18.61
N PRO A 714 6.27 28.51 -17.63
CA PRO A 714 5.32 28.43 -16.50
C PRO A 714 4.02 29.24 -16.64
N LEU A 715 3.75 29.88 -17.78
CA LEU A 715 2.66 30.87 -17.90
C LEU A 715 1.26 30.27 -18.11
N GLY A 716 1.15 29.00 -18.48
CA GLY A 716 -0.13 28.29 -18.59
C GLY A 716 -1.03 28.81 -19.72
N ARG A 717 -0.46 29.37 -20.78
CA ARG A 717 -1.17 29.95 -21.93
C ARG A 717 -0.78 29.24 -23.23
N CYS A 718 -1.74 29.16 -24.15
CA CYS A 718 -1.51 28.73 -25.53
C CYS A 718 -1.12 29.91 -26.42
N TYR A 719 -0.31 29.65 -27.44
CA TYR A 719 -0.07 30.60 -28.52
C TYR A 719 -1.23 30.59 -29.51
N THR A 720 -1.55 31.76 -30.09
CA THR A 720 -2.47 31.82 -31.23
C THR A 720 -1.81 31.25 -32.48
N SER A 721 -2.61 30.70 -33.39
CA SER A 721 -2.13 30.24 -34.71
C SER A 721 -1.36 31.34 -35.46
N LYS A 722 -1.83 32.59 -35.40
CA LYS A 722 -1.18 33.75 -36.05
C LYS A 722 0.26 33.95 -35.56
N VAL A 723 0.49 33.80 -34.25
CA VAL A 723 1.80 33.99 -33.64
C VAL A 723 2.71 32.80 -33.93
N LEU A 724 2.19 31.56 -33.87
CA LEU A 724 2.94 30.36 -34.29
C LEU A 724 3.42 30.47 -35.75
N GLN A 725 2.57 30.96 -36.66
CA GLN A 725 2.96 31.19 -38.06
C GLN A 725 4.05 32.27 -38.20
N ALA A 726 4.05 33.30 -37.33
CA ALA A 726 5.10 34.31 -37.33
C ALA A 726 6.45 33.72 -36.87
N TYR A 727 6.46 32.87 -35.84
CA TYR A 727 7.67 32.12 -35.45
C TYR A 727 8.16 31.17 -36.55
N MET A 728 7.25 30.48 -37.26
CA MET A 728 7.63 29.65 -38.42
C MET A 728 8.34 30.47 -39.50
N LYS A 729 7.79 31.65 -39.85
CA LYS A 729 8.42 32.56 -40.82
C LYS A 729 9.77 33.08 -40.35
N LEU A 730 9.92 33.39 -39.06
CA LEU A 730 11.21 33.79 -38.48
C LEU A 730 12.24 32.67 -38.61
N CYS A 731 11.89 31.44 -38.23
CA CYS A 731 12.77 30.28 -38.36
C CYS A 731 13.14 30.01 -39.82
N GLN A 732 12.19 30.15 -40.76
CA GLN A 732 12.45 30.03 -42.18
C GLN A 732 13.43 31.11 -42.69
N LYS A 733 13.24 32.37 -42.28
CA LYS A 733 14.09 33.51 -42.67
C LYS A 733 15.55 33.27 -42.29
N HIS A 734 15.79 32.67 -41.13
CA HIS A 734 17.13 32.48 -40.56
C HIS A 734 17.62 31.02 -40.60
N SER A 735 16.89 30.13 -41.28
CA SER A 735 17.20 28.69 -41.37
C SER A 735 17.40 28.02 -40.00
N LEU A 736 16.57 28.38 -39.01
CA LEU A 736 16.56 27.80 -37.68
C LEU A 736 15.61 26.60 -37.61
N HIS A 737 15.96 25.61 -36.79
CA HIS A 737 15.03 24.56 -36.41
C HIS A 737 14.04 25.11 -35.37
N LEU A 738 12.74 24.94 -35.62
CA LEU A 738 11.67 25.18 -34.67
C LEU A 738 11.34 23.89 -33.94
N LEU A 739 11.65 23.85 -32.64
CA LEU A 739 11.22 22.79 -31.73
C LEU A 739 9.99 23.27 -30.96
N SER A 740 8.87 22.57 -31.11
CA SER A 740 7.64 22.81 -30.34
C SER A 740 7.47 21.72 -29.28
N ASP A 741 7.73 22.03 -28.01
CA ASP A 741 7.37 21.18 -26.88
C ASP A 741 5.88 21.34 -26.57
N GLU A 742 5.09 20.34 -26.95
CA GLU A 742 3.64 20.33 -26.80
C GLU A 742 3.17 19.39 -25.69
N ILE A 743 4.01 19.13 -24.67
CA ILE A 743 3.75 18.18 -23.57
C ILE A 743 2.47 18.46 -22.74
N TYR A 744 1.90 19.66 -22.82
CA TYR A 744 0.66 20.05 -22.15
C TYR A 744 -0.57 20.12 -23.08
N ALA A 745 -0.47 19.61 -24.31
CA ALA A 745 -1.52 19.69 -25.34
C ALA A 745 -2.91 19.22 -24.88
N LEU A 746 -2.98 18.24 -23.98
CA LEU A 746 -4.26 17.72 -23.47
C LEU A 746 -4.69 18.34 -22.15
N SER A 747 -3.78 19.05 -21.48
CA SER A 747 -4.00 19.84 -20.28
C SER A 747 -4.43 21.27 -20.66
N VAL A 748 -5.54 21.39 -21.39
CA VAL A 748 -6.11 22.68 -21.85
C VAL A 748 -7.59 22.69 -21.46
N TRP A 749 -8.03 23.74 -20.80
CA TRP A 749 -9.38 23.82 -20.22
C TRP A 749 -10.00 25.18 -20.44
N LYS A 750 -11.31 25.27 -20.21
CA LYS A 750 -12.05 26.53 -20.31
C LYS A 750 -11.78 27.36 -19.06
N ASN A 751 -11.37 28.60 -19.25
CA ASN A 751 -11.26 29.59 -18.19
C ASN A 751 -12.41 30.59 -18.33
N GLU A 752 -13.34 30.58 -17.37
CA GLU A 752 -14.52 31.47 -17.37
C GLU A 752 -14.13 32.95 -17.31
N ASN A 753 -12.99 33.26 -16.68
CA ASN A 753 -12.47 34.62 -16.53
C ASN A 753 -11.62 35.07 -17.74
N ALA A 754 -11.40 34.19 -18.71
CA ALA A 754 -10.67 34.49 -19.95
C ALA A 754 -11.30 33.75 -21.14
N PRO A 755 -12.53 34.13 -21.54
CA PRO A 755 -13.27 33.45 -22.61
C PRO A 755 -12.57 33.52 -23.97
N ASP A 756 -11.75 34.56 -24.18
CA ASP A 756 -10.96 34.78 -25.41
C ASP A 756 -9.57 34.12 -25.35
N ALA A 757 -9.26 33.36 -24.30
CA ALA A 757 -7.97 32.66 -24.19
C ALA A 757 -7.81 31.66 -25.37
N PRO A 758 -6.69 31.70 -26.13
CA PRO A 758 -6.53 30.87 -27.32
C PRO A 758 -6.60 29.38 -26.99
N GLU A 759 -7.38 28.60 -27.75
CA GLU A 759 -7.31 27.13 -27.65
C GLU A 759 -5.95 26.61 -28.14
N PHE A 760 -5.59 25.39 -27.73
CA PHE A 760 -4.36 24.77 -28.17
C PHE A 760 -4.36 24.51 -29.68
N THR A 761 -3.37 25.08 -30.35
CA THR A 761 -3.07 24.83 -31.76
C THR A 761 -1.70 24.15 -31.84
N SER A 762 -1.65 22.89 -32.26
CA SER A 762 -0.38 22.23 -32.57
C SER A 762 0.25 22.85 -33.81
N VAL A 763 1.57 23.01 -33.84
CA VAL A 763 2.28 23.45 -35.06
C VAL A 763 2.12 22.45 -36.21
N LEU A 764 1.78 21.18 -35.93
CA LEU A 764 1.49 20.17 -36.95
C LEU A 764 0.18 20.45 -37.68
N SER A 765 -0.77 21.14 -37.04
CA SER A 765 -2.09 21.47 -37.62
C SER A 765 -2.04 22.61 -38.65
N ILE A 766 -0.95 23.35 -38.67
CA ILE A 766 -0.75 24.50 -39.55
C ILE A 766 -0.23 24.01 -40.91
N ASN A 767 -0.80 24.53 -41.99
CA ASN A 767 -0.24 24.32 -43.32
C ASN A 767 1.11 25.04 -43.43
N THR A 768 2.20 24.28 -43.51
CA THR A 768 3.56 24.81 -43.53
C THR A 768 3.95 25.44 -44.87
N ASN A 769 3.15 25.26 -45.93
CA ASN A 769 3.43 25.85 -47.24
C ASN A 769 3.63 27.36 -47.10
N GLU A 770 4.70 27.89 -47.70
CA GLU A 770 5.07 29.32 -47.64
C GLU A 770 5.42 29.87 -46.24
N LEU A 771 5.36 29.06 -45.18
CA LEU A 771 5.69 29.46 -43.81
C LEU A 771 7.07 28.98 -43.37
N ILE A 772 7.34 27.67 -43.53
CA ILE A 772 8.59 27.05 -43.10
C ILE A 772 8.84 25.76 -43.87
N ASN A 773 10.12 25.49 -44.18
CA ASN A 773 10.54 24.18 -44.65
C ASN A 773 10.21 23.12 -43.58
N ALA A 774 9.44 22.10 -43.96
CA ALA A 774 9.02 21.04 -43.04
C ALA A 774 10.21 20.28 -42.39
N ASN A 775 11.41 20.34 -42.97
CA ASN A 775 12.62 19.77 -42.39
C ASN A 775 13.20 20.58 -41.21
N LEU A 776 12.69 21.78 -40.97
CA LEU A 776 13.05 22.64 -39.85
C LEU A 776 11.99 22.62 -38.73
N LEU A 777 10.88 21.90 -38.89
CA LEU A 777 9.79 21.88 -37.91
C LEU A 777 9.73 20.53 -37.19
N HIS A 778 9.78 20.55 -35.86
CA HIS A 778 9.75 19.35 -35.03
C HIS A 778 8.87 19.55 -33.80
N VAL A 779 8.20 18.47 -33.38
CA VAL A 779 7.27 18.49 -32.24
C VAL A 779 7.65 17.43 -31.22
N MET A 780 7.50 17.76 -29.95
CA MET A 780 7.69 16.82 -28.86
C MET A 780 6.42 16.71 -28.03
N TRP A 781 6.12 15.49 -27.57
CA TRP A 781 5.00 15.24 -26.67
C TRP A 781 5.33 14.08 -25.73
N GLY A 782 4.63 13.97 -24.60
CA GLY A 782 4.76 12.78 -23.77
C GLY A 782 3.75 12.67 -22.63
N MET A 783 3.70 11.48 -22.03
CA MET A 783 2.67 11.11 -21.05
C MET A 783 2.89 11.75 -19.67
N SER A 784 4.02 12.41 -19.46
CA SER A 784 4.45 12.83 -18.12
C SER A 784 3.54 13.87 -17.47
N LYS A 785 2.85 14.70 -18.27
CA LYS A 785 2.03 15.81 -17.77
C LYS A 785 0.55 15.55 -18.02
N ASP A 786 0.18 15.37 -19.29
CA ASP A 786 -1.22 15.13 -19.68
C ASP A 786 -1.86 13.92 -19.01
N PHE A 787 -1.08 12.89 -18.66
CA PHE A 787 -1.55 11.68 -17.98
C PHE A 787 -1.10 11.56 -16.53
N GLY A 788 -0.31 12.52 -16.01
CA GLY A 788 0.33 12.39 -14.69
C GLY A 788 1.26 11.18 -14.56
N ALA A 789 1.71 10.60 -15.67
CA ALA A 789 2.46 9.34 -15.71
C ALA A 789 3.96 9.57 -15.92
N ASN A 790 4.53 10.52 -15.17
CA ASN A 790 5.95 10.88 -15.30
C ASN A 790 6.89 9.70 -15.00
N GLY A 791 6.51 8.74 -14.15
CA GLY A 791 7.30 7.53 -13.87
C GLY A 791 7.36 6.51 -15.00
N ILE A 792 6.42 6.52 -15.96
CA ILE A 792 6.41 5.59 -17.10
C ILE A 792 7.57 5.88 -18.07
N ARG A 793 8.06 7.12 -18.10
CA ARG A 793 9.17 7.55 -18.98
C ARG A 793 8.89 7.35 -20.47
N ILE A 794 7.70 7.71 -20.94
CA ILE A 794 7.35 7.69 -22.36
C ILE A 794 7.06 9.10 -22.88
N GLY A 795 7.80 9.46 -23.93
CA GLY A 795 7.58 10.62 -24.78
C GLY A 795 7.83 10.25 -26.24
N CYS A 796 7.70 11.23 -27.13
CA CYS A 796 8.07 11.09 -28.53
C CYS A 796 8.59 12.40 -29.11
N LEU A 797 9.45 12.25 -30.12
CA LEU A 797 9.86 13.30 -31.04
C LEU A 797 9.27 13.01 -32.42
N ILE A 798 8.63 14.03 -33.00
CA ILE A 798 7.97 14.00 -34.30
C ILE A 798 8.74 14.89 -35.25
N THR A 799 9.19 14.34 -36.37
CA THR A 799 9.92 15.10 -37.39
C THR A 799 9.71 14.53 -38.79
N ARG A 800 9.66 15.42 -39.79
CA ARG A 800 9.69 15.06 -41.22
C ARG A 800 11.10 15.10 -41.82
N ASN A 801 12.07 15.62 -41.06
CA ASN A 801 13.46 15.62 -41.45
C ASN A 801 14.07 14.23 -41.24
N GLU A 802 14.24 13.49 -42.33
CA GLU A 802 14.78 12.13 -42.27
C GLU A 802 16.24 12.08 -41.79
N ALA A 803 17.06 13.09 -42.09
CA ALA A 803 18.44 13.14 -41.63
C ALA A 803 18.50 13.31 -40.11
N PHE A 804 17.68 14.23 -39.57
CA PHE A 804 17.54 14.40 -38.13
C PHE A 804 16.94 13.16 -37.46
N MET A 805 15.93 12.53 -38.06
CA MET A 805 15.38 11.27 -37.55
C MET A 805 16.45 10.17 -37.47
N ARG A 806 17.26 9.99 -38.52
CA ARG A 806 18.36 9.01 -38.50
C ARG A 806 19.38 9.30 -37.42
N ALA A 807 19.74 10.57 -37.20
CA ALA A 807 20.64 10.97 -36.12
C ALA A 807 20.06 10.67 -34.73
N CYS A 808 18.77 10.94 -34.52
CA CYS A 808 18.08 10.59 -33.28
C CYS A 808 18.00 9.08 -33.06
N VAL A 809 17.69 8.30 -34.09
CA VAL A 809 17.65 6.82 -34.01
C VAL A 809 19.02 6.26 -33.66
N ALA A 810 20.09 6.78 -34.28
CA ALA A 810 21.46 6.36 -33.95
C ALA A 810 21.83 6.64 -32.48
N ASN A 811 21.35 7.75 -31.90
CA ASN A 811 21.57 8.07 -30.49
C ASN A 811 20.62 7.35 -29.53
N SER A 812 19.51 6.79 -30.02
CA SER A 812 18.49 6.16 -29.17
C SER A 812 18.99 4.92 -28.44
N GLU A 813 20.03 4.25 -28.92
CA GLU A 813 20.64 3.09 -28.27
C GLU A 813 21.05 3.34 -26.81
N PHE A 814 21.47 4.57 -26.50
CA PHE A 814 21.93 4.93 -25.15
C PHE A 814 20.81 5.32 -24.18
N SER A 815 19.57 5.46 -24.66
CA SER A 815 18.50 6.10 -23.88
C SER A 815 17.08 5.77 -24.32
N GLY A 816 16.91 4.66 -25.08
CA GLY A 816 15.62 4.18 -25.55
C GLY A 816 14.66 3.84 -24.41
N PRO A 817 13.35 3.84 -24.68
CA PRO A 817 12.34 3.56 -23.66
C PRO A 817 12.44 2.10 -23.19
N SER A 818 12.04 1.85 -21.94
CA SER A 818 11.85 0.48 -21.45
C SER A 818 10.75 -0.21 -22.25
N SER A 819 10.97 -1.46 -22.68
CA SER A 819 9.96 -2.30 -23.35
C SER A 819 8.69 -2.48 -22.52
N LEU A 820 8.79 -2.48 -21.19
CA LEU A 820 7.63 -2.56 -20.30
C LEU A 820 6.86 -1.23 -20.24
N SER A 821 7.57 -0.11 -20.19
CA SER A 821 6.95 1.22 -20.30
C SER A 821 6.28 1.44 -21.65
N ASP A 822 6.93 0.96 -22.72
CA ASP A 822 6.41 1.00 -24.08
C ASP A 822 5.10 0.23 -24.19
N LEU A 823 5.06 -1.00 -23.66
CA LEU A 823 3.86 -1.83 -23.61
C LEU A 823 2.74 -1.19 -22.77
N ALA A 824 3.08 -0.62 -21.61
CA ALA A 824 2.14 0.10 -20.76
C ALA A 824 1.52 1.31 -21.48
N ALA A 825 2.34 2.15 -22.10
CA ALA A 825 1.88 3.28 -22.90
C ALA A 825 1.03 2.83 -24.09
N MET A 826 1.44 1.77 -24.78
CA MET A 826 0.70 1.22 -25.92
C MET A 826 -0.69 0.75 -25.48
N SER A 827 -0.79 0.07 -24.34
CA SER A 827 -2.07 -0.38 -23.78
C SER A 827 -3.00 0.79 -23.47
N ILE A 828 -2.51 1.82 -22.77
CA ILE A 828 -3.28 3.01 -22.40
C ILE A 828 -3.74 3.78 -23.64
N LEU A 829 -2.81 4.05 -24.57
CA LEU A 829 -3.07 4.87 -25.76
C LEU A 829 -3.88 4.12 -26.84
N SER A 830 -4.15 2.83 -26.64
CA SER A 830 -4.98 2.04 -27.55
C SER A 830 -6.46 2.05 -27.19
N ASP A 831 -6.85 2.44 -25.98
CA ASP A 831 -8.25 2.47 -25.58
C ASP A 831 -8.87 3.86 -25.77
N ASP A 832 -9.39 4.10 -26.97
CA ASP A 832 -10.01 5.37 -27.33
C ASP A 832 -11.14 5.81 -26.37
N LYS A 833 -11.94 4.87 -25.87
CA LYS A 833 -13.05 5.18 -24.94
C LYS A 833 -12.52 5.68 -23.59
N PHE A 834 -11.45 5.05 -23.10
CA PHE A 834 -10.76 5.51 -21.91
C PHE A 834 -10.16 6.90 -22.15
N LEU A 835 -9.44 7.10 -23.25
CA LEU A 835 -8.79 8.37 -23.57
C LEU A 835 -9.77 9.54 -23.62
N GLU A 836 -10.90 9.39 -24.33
CA GLU A 836 -11.95 10.41 -24.42
C GLU A 836 -12.46 10.80 -23.01
N THR A 837 -12.77 9.79 -22.20
CA THR A 837 -13.30 9.98 -20.85
C THR A 837 -12.27 10.64 -19.94
N PHE A 838 -11.02 10.16 -19.98
CA PHE A 838 -9.91 10.64 -19.18
C PHE A 838 -9.58 12.10 -19.50
N ILE A 839 -9.39 12.44 -20.78
CA ILE A 839 -9.04 13.80 -21.22
C ILE A 839 -10.14 14.78 -20.81
N LYS A 840 -11.40 14.46 -21.09
CA LYS A 840 -12.55 15.32 -20.71
C LYS A 840 -12.58 15.55 -19.20
N THR A 841 -12.42 14.49 -18.42
CA THR A 841 -12.47 14.55 -16.95
C THR A 841 -11.29 15.33 -16.38
N ASN A 842 -10.08 15.09 -16.90
CA ASN A 842 -8.87 15.79 -16.47
C ASN A 842 -8.99 17.30 -16.71
N ARG A 843 -9.45 17.71 -17.89
CA ARG A 843 -9.67 19.13 -18.22
C ARG A 843 -10.70 19.81 -17.31
N LEU A 844 -11.79 19.12 -16.98
CA LEU A 844 -12.81 19.64 -16.06
C LEU A 844 -12.23 19.88 -14.65
N ARG A 845 -11.48 18.92 -14.11
CA ARG A 845 -10.89 19.04 -12.77
C ARG A 845 -9.79 20.09 -12.71
N LEU A 846 -8.97 20.20 -13.77
CA LEU A 846 -7.97 21.26 -13.86
C LEU A 846 -8.61 22.65 -13.88
N ALA A 847 -9.73 22.82 -14.59
CA ALA A 847 -10.49 24.06 -14.57
C ALA A 847 -11.01 24.40 -13.17
N GLU A 848 -11.60 23.42 -12.48
CA GLU A 848 -12.12 23.59 -11.12
C GLU A 848 -11.02 24.00 -10.13
N ASN A 849 -9.88 23.29 -10.13
CA ASN A 849 -8.77 23.63 -9.25
C ASN A 849 -8.14 24.98 -9.59
N TYR A 850 -8.01 25.31 -10.89
CA TYR A 850 -7.53 26.63 -11.30
C TYR A 850 -8.41 27.75 -10.75
N LYS A 851 -9.74 27.58 -10.82
CA LYS A 851 -10.72 28.52 -10.25
C LYS A 851 -10.51 28.69 -8.74
N ILE A 852 -10.39 27.58 -8.00
CA ILE A 852 -10.14 27.60 -6.55
C ILE A 852 -8.87 28.39 -6.23
N VAL A 853 -7.75 28.11 -6.90
CA VAL A 853 -6.48 28.80 -6.63
C VAL A 853 -6.58 30.28 -6.96
N THR A 854 -7.15 30.64 -8.11
CA THR A 854 -7.22 32.05 -8.53
C THR A 854 -8.16 32.89 -7.66
N GLU A 855 -9.31 32.35 -7.25
CA GLU A 855 -10.19 32.99 -6.27
C GLU A 855 -9.50 33.15 -4.91
N PHE A 856 -8.77 32.13 -4.46
CA PHE A 856 -7.99 32.20 -3.22
C PHE A 856 -6.91 33.27 -3.27
N LEU A 857 -6.10 33.31 -4.35
CA LEU A 857 -5.06 34.32 -4.55
C LEU A 857 -5.66 35.74 -4.58
N ALA A 858 -6.78 35.93 -5.28
CA ALA A 858 -7.49 37.20 -5.33
C ALA A 858 -7.98 37.65 -3.95
N SER A 859 -8.53 36.74 -3.14
CA SER A 859 -8.99 37.05 -1.78
C SER A 859 -7.87 37.50 -0.83
N HIS A 860 -6.61 37.15 -1.14
CA HIS A 860 -5.42 37.53 -0.37
C HIS A 860 -4.60 38.65 -1.05
N ASN A 861 -5.13 39.30 -2.09
CA ASN A 861 -4.45 40.34 -2.86
C ASN A 861 -3.09 39.89 -3.43
N ILE A 862 -2.98 38.62 -3.83
CA ILE A 862 -1.78 38.07 -4.49
C ILE A 862 -2.04 38.07 -6.00
N PRO A 863 -1.38 38.94 -6.79
CA PRO A 863 -1.54 38.98 -8.24
C PRO A 863 -1.01 37.71 -8.89
N TYR A 864 -1.60 37.34 -10.02
CA TYR A 864 -1.13 36.25 -10.87
C TYR A 864 -1.29 36.63 -12.35
N LYS A 865 -0.60 35.92 -13.25
CA LYS A 865 -0.75 36.15 -14.69
C LYS A 865 -2.12 35.67 -15.15
N GLU A 866 -2.91 36.60 -15.66
CA GLU A 866 -4.23 36.33 -16.23
C GLU A 866 -4.15 35.63 -17.59
N GLY A 867 -5.30 35.11 -18.04
CA GLY A 867 -5.43 34.48 -19.35
C GLY A 867 -4.96 33.02 -19.42
N SER A 868 -4.47 32.43 -18.33
CA SER A 868 -4.08 31.01 -18.31
C SER A 868 -5.28 30.10 -18.57
N ASN A 869 -5.10 29.13 -19.46
CA ASN A 869 -6.11 28.16 -19.88
C ASN A 869 -5.51 26.76 -20.12
N SER A 870 -4.27 26.54 -19.66
CA SER A 870 -3.50 25.33 -19.91
C SER A 870 -2.39 25.10 -18.89
N GLY A 871 -1.81 23.89 -18.86
CA GLY A 871 -0.76 23.50 -17.92
C GLY A 871 -1.24 22.80 -16.65
N LEU A 872 -0.54 22.97 -15.53
CA LEU A 872 -0.93 22.39 -14.22
C LEU A 872 -0.66 23.38 -13.08
N PHE A 873 -0.48 24.65 -13.42
CA PHE A 873 0.11 25.66 -12.56
C PHE A 873 -0.41 27.07 -12.83
N VAL A 874 -0.26 27.93 -11.84
CA VAL A 874 -0.48 29.39 -11.89
C VAL A 874 0.85 30.09 -11.63
N TRP A 875 1.09 31.20 -12.33
CA TRP A 875 2.26 32.06 -12.14
C TRP A 875 1.86 33.28 -11.30
N ALA A 876 2.28 33.34 -10.04
CA ALA A 876 1.82 34.31 -9.04
C ALA A 876 2.96 35.19 -8.51
N ASP A 877 2.70 36.45 -8.19
CA ASP A 877 3.65 37.39 -7.58
C ASP A 877 3.50 37.36 -6.05
N LEU A 878 4.38 36.61 -5.38
CA LEU A 878 4.39 36.51 -3.91
C LEU A 878 5.09 37.69 -3.23
N PHE A 879 5.77 38.56 -3.99
CA PHE A 879 6.34 39.79 -3.46
C PHE A 879 5.29 40.90 -3.34
N ALA A 880 4.24 40.87 -4.16
CA ALA A 880 3.24 41.92 -4.22
C ALA A 880 2.68 42.35 -2.84
N PRO A 881 2.32 41.45 -1.90
CA PRO A 881 1.82 41.86 -0.59
C PRO A 881 2.83 42.67 0.25
N ASN A 882 4.13 42.50 -0.02
CA ASN A 882 5.23 43.13 0.73
C ASN A 882 6.10 44.04 -0.16
N ARG A 883 5.63 44.41 -1.36
CA ARG A 883 6.47 45.04 -2.41
C ARG A 883 7.16 46.30 -1.93
N THR A 884 6.43 47.19 -1.25
CA THR A 884 6.97 48.43 -0.67
C THR A 884 8.12 48.17 0.31
N LEU A 885 8.02 47.15 1.17
CA LEU A 885 9.06 46.80 2.13
C LEU A 885 10.29 46.22 1.41
N ILE A 886 10.05 45.36 0.42
CA ILE A 886 11.09 44.74 -0.40
C ILE A 886 11.87 45.80 -1.18
N ASP A 887 11.17 46.69 -1.89
CA ASP A 887 11.78 47.76 -2.67
C ASP A 887 12.60 48.70 -1.77
N ASN A 888 12.07 49.10 -0.61
CA ASN A 888 12.81 49.90 0.37
C ASN A 888 14.06 49.19 0.92
N SER A 889 14.06 47.86 1.02
CA SER A 889 15.20 47.08 1.46
C SER A 889 16.26 46.91 0.35
N ALA A 890 15.82 46.74 -0.90
CA ALA A 890 16.67 46.52 -2.06
C ALA A 890 17.31 47.81 -2.58
N LEU A 891 16.58 48.94 -2.59
CA LEU A 891 17.06 50.26 -3.02
C LEU A 891 18.18 50.82 -2.14
N LYS A 892 18.39 50.27 -0.94
CA LYS A 892 19.50 50.63 -0.04
C LYS A 892 20.83 49.96 -0.40
N GLN A 893 20.84 49.04 -1.37
CA GLN A 893 22.05 48.32 -1.79
C GLN A 893 22.56 48.82 -3.14
N GLU A 894 23.88 48.76 -3.34
CA GLU A 894 24.54 49.21 -4.58
C GLU A 894 24.10 48.42 -5.83
N ASP A 895 23.74 47.13 -5.67
CA ASP A 895 23.17 46.28 -6.72
C ASP A 895 21.76 45.80 -6.32
N ALA A 896 20.74 46.55 -6.76
CA ALA A 896 19.35 46.23 -6.50
C ALA A 896 18.93 44.84 -7.06
N GLY A 897 19.54 44.37 -8.15
CA GLY A 897 19.23 43.07 -8.73
C GLY A 897 19.76 41.91 -7.90
N ALA A 898 20.99 42.02 -7.38
CA ALA A 898 21.54 41.05 -6.44
C ALA A 898 20.78 41.04 -5.09
N ALA A 899 20.35 42.22 -4.63
CA ALA A 899 19.53 42.37 -3.44
C ALA A 899 18.19 41.63 -3.59
N LEU A 900 17.48 41.83 -4.69
CA LEU A 900 16.18 41.17 -4.96
C LEU A 900 16.29 39.65 -5.04
N ARG A 901 17.36 39.11 -5.63
CA ARG A 901 17.63 37.65 -5.61
C ARG A 901 17.84 37.10 -4.20
N THR A 902 18.50 37.89 -3.35
CA THR A 902 18.71 37.53 -1.94
C THR A 902 17.38 37.54 -1.18
N VAL A 903 16.50 38.51 -1.45
CA VAL A 903 15.13 38.57 -0.89
C VAL A 903 14.31 37.36 -1.36
N GLU A 904 14.41 36.96 -2.63
CA GLU A 904 13.71 35.80 -3.19
C GLU A 904 14.14 34.49 -2.51
N ALA A 905 15.44 34.33 -2.24
CA ALA A 905 15.96 33.20 -1.46
C ALA A 905 15.41 33.17 -0.02
N LYS A 906 15.31 34.33 0.64
CA LYS A 906 14.72 34.42 2.00
C LYS A 906 13.22 34.11 2.01
N MET A 907 12.47 34.55 0.99
CA MET A 907 11.06 34.18 0.83
C MET A 907 10.92 32.67 0.65
N THR A 908 11.77 32.06 -0.18
CA THR A 908 11.81 30.59 -0.34
C THR A 908 12.11 29.88 0.98
N GLU A 909 13.02 30.39 1.80
CA GLU A 909 13.28 29.85 3.14
C GLU A 909 12.04 29.97 4.06
N ALA A 910 11.34 31.11 4.03
CA ALA A 910 10.11 31.31 4.81
C ALA A 910 9.00 30.33 4.40
N LEU A 911 8.82 30.11 3.08
CA LEU A 911 7.91 29.10 2.55
C LEU A 911 8.27 27.70 3.06
N LEU A 912 9.55 27.32 3.01
CA LEU A 912 10.02 26.02 3.50
C LEU A 912 9.84 25.84 5.01
N LYS A 913 9.96 26.91 5.82
CA LYS A 913 9.66 26.88 7.27
C LYS A 913 8.18 26.55 7.54
N GLU A 914 7.29 27.04 6.70
CA GLU A 914 5.86 26.67 6.70
C GLU A 914 5.59 25.34 5.96
N LYS A 915 6.63 24.59 5.59
CA LYS A 915 6.56 23.30 4.89
C LYS A 915 5.92 23.41 3.49
N ILE A 916 6.11 24.55 2.81
CA ILE A 916 5.66 24.79 1.45
C ILE A 916 6.87 24.87 0.51
N PHE A 917 6.78 24.13 -0.59
CA PHE A 917 7.71 24.24 -1.70
C PHE A 917 6.96 24.72 -2.94
N VAL A 918 7.31 25.92 -3.41
CA VAL A 918 6.90 26.47 -4.71
C VAL A 918 8.16 26.92 -5.44
N ALA A 919 8.21 26.65 -6.75
CA ALA A 919 9.40 26.95 -7.54
C ALA A 919 9.48 28.45 -7.82
N SER A 920 10.65 29.03 -7.57
CA SER A 920 10.88 30.47 -7.65
C SER A 920 11.00 30.95 -9.09
N GLY A 921 10.79 32.24 -9.29
CA GLY A 921 10.93 32.93 -10.56
C GLY A 921 12.27 32.66 -11.22
N GLY A 922 13.33 32.79 -10.41
CA GLY A 922 14.70 32.54 -10.82
C GLY A 922 14.92 31.15 -11.43
N ASP A 923 14.23 30.12 -10.92
CA ASP A 923 14.33 28.75 -11.45
C ASP A 923 13.80 28.62 -12.90
N PHE A 924 12.97 29.57 -13.35
CA PHE A 924 12.42 29.63 -14.71
C PHE A 924 13.10 30.70 -15.58
N GLY A 925 14.19 31.30 -15.10
CA GLY A 925 14.93 32.33 -15.82
C GLY A 925 14.13 33.61 -16.06
N THR A 926 13.15 33.94 -15.21
CA THR A 926 12.43 35.22 -15.30
C THR A 926 13.39 36.41 -15.11
N ASP A 927 13.12 37.53 -15.79
CA ASP A 927 13.86 38.77 -15.58
C ASP A 927 13.33 39.58 -14.37
N VAL A 928 12.20 39.17 -13.79
CA VAL A 928 11.51 39.86 -12.68
C VAL A 928 11.38 38.94 -11.47
N SER A 929 12.05 39.30 -10.36
CA SER A 929 11.96 38.57 -9.09
C SER A 929 10.59 38.68 -8.42
N GLY A 930 10.28 37.71 -7.57
CA GLY A 930 9.06 37.67 -6.76
C GLY A 930 7.92 36.86 -7.37
N TRP A 931 8.08 36.39 -8.61
CA TRP A 931 7.13 35.48 -9.24
C TRP A 931 7.42 34.03 -8.84
N TYR A 932 6.38 33.22 -8.68
CA TYR A 932 6.49 31.81 -8.30
C TYR A 932 5.49 30.97 -9.09
N ARG A 933 5.87 29.71 -9.39
CA ARG A 933 4.98 28.73 -10.01
C ARG A 933 4.30 27.88 -8.95
N ILE A 934 2.99 28.07 -8.80
CA ILE A 934 2.13 27.28 -7.91
C ILE A 934 1.51 26.16 -8.73
N VAL A 935 1.76 24.90 -8.38
CA VAL A 935 1.11 23.74 -9.01
C VAL A 935 -0.24 23.52 -8.34
N PHE A 936 -1.33 23.49 -9.10
CA PHE A 936 -2.69 23.32 -8.55
C PHE A 936 -3.31 21.96 -8.84
N ALA A 937 -2.63 21.09 -9.59
CA ALA A 937 -3.09 19.74 -9.92
C ALA A 937 -2.97 18.76 -8.73
N HIS A 938 -3.53 19.15 -7.58
CA HIS A 938 -3.56 18.39 -6.33
C HIS A 938 -5.00 18.10 -5.90
N GLU A 939 -5.16 17.20 -4.93
CA GLU A 939 -6.43 17.01 -4.23
C GLU A 939 -6.84 18.31 -3.51
N LYS A 940 -8.13 18.60 -3.44
CA LYS A 940 -8.67 19.90 -3.02
C LYS A 940 -8.29 20.25 -1.58
N THR A 941 -8.39 19.32 -0.64
CA THR A 941 -8.03 19.59 0.76
C THR A 941 -6.53 19.85 0.91
N TYR A 942 -5.69 19.06 0.21
CA TYR A 942 -4.24 19.29 0.18
C TYR A 942 -3.87 20.64 -0.45
N LEU A 943 -4.56 21.01 -1.52
CA LEU A 943 -4.34 22.28 -2.22
C LEU A 943 -4.68 23.48 -1.32
N LEU A 944 -5.83 23.46 -0.64
CA LEU A 944 -6.26 24.54 0.24
C LEU A 944 -5.31 24.71 1.44
N GLU A 945 -4.95 23.62 2.11
CA GLU A 945 -3.96 23.65 3.21
C GLU A 945 -2.61 24.23 2.73
N GLY A 946 -2.17 23.84 1.53
CA GLY A 946 -0.95 24.35 0.93
C GLY A 946 -0.99 25.86 0.69
N LEU A 947 -2.12 26.37 0.21
CA LEU A 947 -2.34 27.79 -0.05
C LEU A 947 -2.42 28.61 1.25
N GLU A 948 -3.09 28.11 2.29
CA GLU A 948 -3.17 28.77 3.59
C GLU A 948 -1.78 28.90 4.23
N ARG A 949 -0.98 27.84 4.22
CA ARG A 949 0.41 27.89 4.71
C ARG A 949 1.30 28.81 3.88
N MET A 950 1.07 28.87 2.57
CA MET A 950 1.80 29.79 1.69
C MET A 950 1.51 31.25 2.07
N VAL A 951 0.25 31.61 2.30
CA VAL A 951 -0.12 32.96 2.77
C VAL A 951 0.49 33.25 4.14
N SER A 952 0.39 32.32 5.09
CA SER A 952 1.05 32.42 6.40
C SER A 952 2.54 32.72 6.27
N ALA A 953 3.24 32.05 5.34
CA ALA A 953 4.65 32.29 5.07
C ALA A 953 4.91 33.70 4.52
N VAL A 954 4.11 34.15 3.55
CA VAL A 954 4.22 35.49 2.94
C VAL A 954 3.99 36.60 3.98
N GLU A 955 3.03 36.42 4.89
CA GLU A 955 2.76 37.36 5.98
C GLU A 955 3.88 37.38 7.04
N LYS A 956 4.38 36.20 7.45
CA LYS A 956 5.52 36.08 8.37
C LYS A 956 6.75 36.74 7.79
N PHE A 957 7.03 36.50 6.51
CA PHE A 957 8.13 37.12 5.79
C PHE A 957 8.03 38.66 5.77
N GLY A 958 6.82 39.19 5.53
CA GLY A 958 6.56 40.64 5.61
C GLY A 958 6.88 41.23 6.98
N ARG A 959 6.49 40.53 8.06
CA ARG A 959 6.83 40.94 9.44
C ARG A 959 8.33 40.92 9.67
N ASP A 960 9.04 39.89 9.24
CA ASP A 960 10.49 39.77 9.41
C ASP A 960 11.27 40.86 8.64
N LEU A 961 10.77 41.29 7.48
CA LEU A 961 11.30 42.45 6.75
C LEU A 961 11.00 43.79 7.44
N GLY A 962 9.92 43.85 8.23
CA GLY A 962 9.40 45.02 8.90
C GLY A 962 9.74 45.14 10.39
N ILE A 963 10.60 44.29 10.96
CA ILE A 963 11.16 44.50 12.31
C ILE A 963 12.16 45.65 12.24
N ASN A 964 11.61 46.86 12.41
CA ASN A 964 12.17 47.97 13.17
C ASN A 964 11.03 48.57 14.01
#